data_AF-A0A1G2BG95-F1
#
_entry.id   AF-A0A1G2BG95-F1
#
_cell.length_a   1.000
_cell.length_b   1.000
_cell.length_c   1.000
_cell.angle_alpha   90.00
_cell.angle_beta   90.00
_cell.angle_gamma   90.00
#
_symmetry.space_group_name_H-M   'P 1'
#
loop_
_entity.id
_entity.type
_entity.pdbx_description
1 polymer ?
#
loop_
_entity_poly.entity_id
_entity_poly.type
_entity_poly.pdbx_seq_one_letter_code
_entity_poly.pdbx_strand_id
1 'polypeptide(L)'
;MKKYLLIFSISFSLVFWGSVSAADAAINVTNDYSGCFARTQTETGALVWLTAPLCTITVKNDTVFNQWYTFTVENLDPAWYQAEDSLGNSVPATRSLSDLIFSVKLLGYEEKTITVSPWDYNPDVNDFWFSAISDTQTAPGSDTPNEVFVTIMDELQTIRTPFTTVSGDIIGGTAGSQADAKQEQQDEYELYDEVYNAYEGSSFMVPGNHDARQNIEDYYSAFYGDSEFTFVYGNTRFIGFFTPENNNQEGTVPAATLSWLTDVLSSAQEENIIVMMHHPLVAAPWADGTTIAANQQLTLGNLFVQYGVDLVLVGHQHGYDDHVITSQDIPGLNGSVWQLIIGGAGGNITNYEGDHFFVLLHIENNLISAEKFDYSPFDLSVNYEGVNDGTESESHFTIFNNSDLEIPYMRAKVNLNTSEKVYARTAANEFIPFVSAKIDNVLRGYTQLSLAPQEILEITVKEYHQLLTETVNLVDNTGVVAFPVLPKNTAQESDIAAVPSTQATITISQWDMPFQKRKWTEIASAGDSATYTLSSLNRLRQYQVFLNGKFKGKLNPDLNNSATFTAQAKKARRDYRVIAIPTRVAQYVGAMPASAGGANLSLFNQDHDKINAFFAYDKSLNHGFDSWWIDLDGDNELDLVTVPTAGKHSQISAFTTDGASLASIYPFGKDFKGGISLVAADLDNDNKQELIVAPKSAYVAVVKVYSYRANTRQFKLIDQIRVWDTAYNQGLNLASGNFDNKKGEEVAVSAIAENKEVLIYQWLPKKRTLAKWMNFTSFSNDQEINGVSLAMGDLNDDGTEELALGAQNNGRTLEIYKYQTGKTQPELINRRAVFGNDYQGGFDLAVGNLNQNPREEIVVIPHTPQTASGKILVLKLKNIKQINKIAFKRPFGKNASSFNLALADLNGDWQQEIIVARNTGKSEVRIYQQPEPAKLTLFDSYLVYPEDFTGGLILTK
;
A
#
# COMPACT_ATOMS: atom_id res chain seq x y z
N MET A 1 12.81 -37.92 -27.59
CA MET A 1 14.09 -38.06 -28.33
C MET A 1 15.11 -37.05 -27.79
N LYS A 2 15.90 -37.41 -26.76
CA LYS A 2 17.24 -36.87 -26.42
C LYS A 2 17.79 -37.77 -25.31
N LYS A 3 18.85 -38.52 -25.61
CA LYS A 3 19.53 -39.45 -24.70
C LYS A 3 20.37 -38.66 -23.70
N TYR A 4 20.08 -38.75 -22.40
CA TYR A 4 21.02 -38.39 -21.34
C TYR A 4 21.61 -39.67 -20.74
N LEU A 5 22.94 -39.71 -20.75
CA LEU A 5 23.78 -40.78 -20.25
C LEU A 5 24.00 -40.50 -18.75
N LEU A 6 23.20 -41.10 -17.86
CA LEU A 6 23.49 -41.09 -16.42
C LEU A 6 24.52 -42.19 -16.10
N ILE A 7 25.65 -41.78 -15.55
CA ILE A 7 26.65 -42.67 -14.96
C ILE A 7 26.17 -42.96 -13.52
N PHE A 8 25.54 -44.11 -13.30
CA PHE A 8 25.17 -44.59 -11.97
C PHE A 8 26.37 -45.27 -11.30
N SER A 9 26.73 -44.84 -10.08
CA SER A 9 27.50 -45.65 -9.14
C SER A 9 26.53 -46.51 -8.33
N ILE A 10 26.24 -47.71 -8.82
CA ILE A 10 25.40 -48.68 -8.12
C ILE A 10 26.24 -49.31 -7.00
N SER A 11 25.87 -49.04 -5.75
CA SER A 11 26.37 -49.79 -4.59
C SER A 11 25.35 -50.88 -4.25
N PHE A 12 25.49 -52.06 -4.86
CA PHE A 12 24.72 -53.25 -4.48
C PHE A 12 25.10 -53.69 -3.06
N SER A 13 24.13 -53.71 -2.14
CA SER A 13 24.25 -54.47 -0.89
C SER A 13 23.20 -55.59 -0.92
N LEU A 14 23.61 -56.78 -1.37
CA LEU A 14 22.83 -58.01 -1.21
C LEU A 14 22.66 -58.31 0.29
N VAL A 15 21.42 -58.36 0.78
CA VAL A 15 21.10 -58.88 2.11
C VAL A 15 20.90 -60.39 2.01
N PHE A 16 21.87 -61.16 2.50
CA PHE A 16 21.71 -62.59 2.76
C PHE A 16 21.06 -62.79 4.14
N TRP A 17 19.98 -63.57 4.19
CA TRP A 17 19.41 -64.07 5.45
C TRP A 17 20.35 -65.09 6.10
N GLY A 18 20.85 -64.77 7.30
CA GLY A 18 21.66 -65.67 8.11
C GLY A 18 21.59 -65.29 9.59
N SER A 19 20.90 -66.11 10.37
CA SER A 19 20.74 -65.97 11.83
C SER A 19 22.05 -66.21 12.58
N VAL A 20 22.46 -65.24 13.40
CA VAL A 20 23.49 -65.42 14.45
C VAL A 20 23.00 -64.78 15.75
N SER A 21 23.00 -65.59 16.81
CA SER A 21 22.55 -65.23 18.15
C SER A 21 23.61 -64.44 18.95
N ALA A 22 23.15 -63.31 19.50
CA ALA A 22 23.55 -62.56 20.68
C ALA A 22 24.89 -62.88 21.38
N ALA A 23 25.77 -61.88 21.41
CA ALA A 23 26.25 -61.25 22.64
C ALA A 23 27.19 -60.09 22.30
N ASP A 24 26.65 -58.87 22.22
CA ASP A 24 27.31 -57.64 22.65
C ASP A 24 26.19 -56.62 22.95
N ALA A 25 26.41 -55.78 23.97
CA ALA A 25 25.38 -54.95 24.59
C ALA A 25 24.62 -54.09 23.56
N ALA A 26 23.35 -54.42 23.34
CA ALA A 26 22.45 -53.65 22.49
C ALA A 26 22.37 -52.21 23.00
N ILE A 27 22.92 -51.28 22.22
CA ILE A 27 22.79 -49.85 22.41
C ILE A 27 21.33 -49.52 22.10
N ASN A 28 20.49 -49.35 23.12
CA ASN A 28 19.09 -48.97 22.93
C ASN A 28 19.03 -47.48 22.57
N VAL A 29 19.02 -47.19 21.28
CA VAL A 29 18.52 -45.90 20.76
C VAL A 29 17.01 -46.07 20.63
N THR A 30 16.23 -45.55 21.58
CA THR A 30 14.78 -45.42 21.39
C THR A 30 14.53 -44.15 20.60
N ASN A 31 14.19 -44.32 19.33
CA ASN A 31 13.64 -43.23 18.54
C ASN A 31 12.12 -43.29 18.63
N ASP A 32 11.49 -42.18 19.01
CA ASP A 32 10.05 -42.00 18.90
C ASP A 32 9.76 -41.11 17.69
N TYR A 33 8.82 -41.55 16.86
CA TYR A 33 8.46 -40.91 15.60
C TYR A 33 6.99 -40.52 15.65
N SER A 34 6.68 -39.28 15.27
CA SER A 34 5.31 -38.81 15.12
C SER A 34 5.17 -38.11 13.78
N GLY A 35 4.21 -38.52 12.95
CA GLY A 35 4.03 -38.02 11.58
C GLY A 35 5.07 -38.53 10.57
N CYS A 36 5.82 -39.56 10.95
CA CYS A 36 6.80 -40.27 10.13
C CYS A 36 7.13 -41.61 10.77
N PHE A 37 7.91 -42.44 10.09
CA PHE A 37 8.46 -43.67 10.64
C PHE A 37 9.85 -43.97 10.05
N ALA A 38 10.61 -44.83 10.71
CA ALA A 38 11.89 -45.30 10.18
C ALA A 38 11.70 -46.50 9.26
N ARG A 39 12.00 -46.35 7.97
CA ARG A 39 12.11 -47.47 7.01
C ARG A 39 13.26 -48.39 7.37
N THR A 40 14.40 -47.81 7.75
CA THR A 40 15.55 -48.54 8.28
C THR A 40 16.19 -47.78 9.44
N GLN A 41 16.70 -48.51 10.43
CA GLN A 41 17.36 -47.93 11.60
C GLN A 41 18.73 -48.58 11.83
N THR A 42 19.70 -47.76 12.21
CA THR A 42 21.07 -48.16 12.59
C THR A 42 21.40 -47.62 13.98
N GLU A 43 22.51 -48.05 14.57
CA GLU A 43 23.00 -47.53 15.87
C GLU A 43 23.30 -46.02 15.85
N THR A 44 23.47 -45.43 14.66
CA THR A 44 23.90 -44.03 14.48
C THR A 44 22.96 -43.24 13.56
N GLY A 45 21.73 -43.68 13.32
CA GLY A 45 20.84 -42.99 12.37
C GLY A 45 19.67 -43.80 11.86
N ALA A 46 18.87 -43.19 10.99
CA ALA A 46 17.73 -43.83 10.34
C ALA A 46 17.43 -43.23 8.95
N LEU A 47 16.87 -44.06 8.07
CA LEU A 47 16.12 -43.62 6.90
C LEU A 47 14.66 -43.44 7.31
N VAL A 48 14.11 -42.26 7.08
CA VAL A 48 12.81 -41.83 7.60
C VAL A 48 11.89 -41.47 6.43
N TRP A 49 10.65 -41.93 6.49
CA TRP A 49 9.61 -41.58 5.54
C TRP A 49 8.52 -40.73 6.22
N LEU A 50 8.09 -39.65 5.57
CA LEU A 50 7.02 -38.80 6.07
C LEU A 50 5.63 -39.42 5.85
N THR A 51 4.80 -39.42 6.90
CA THR A 51 3.37 -39.80 6.84
C THR A 51 2.44 -38.63 7.18
N ALA A 52 3.03 -37.47 7.48
CA ALA A 52 2.37 -36.21 7.70
C ALA A 52 3.27 -35.05 7.23
N PRO A 53 2.71 -33.85 7.00
CA PRO A 53 3.49 -32.66 6.71
C PRO A 53 4.50 -32.33 7.82
N LEU A 54 4.20 -32.67 9.07
CA LEU A 54 5.08 -32.46 10.21
C LEU A 54 5.53 -33.81 10.78
N CYS A 55 6.84 -34.00 10.87
CA CYS A 55 7.48 -35.17 11.47
C CYS A 55 8.30 -34.77 12.68
N THR A 56 8.17 -35.51 13.78
CA THR A 56 8.96 -35.32 14.99
C THR A 56 9.81 -36.55 15.23
N ILE A 57 11.13 -36.36 15.37
CA ILE A 57 12.11 -37.41 15.62
C ILE A 57 12.74 -37.14 16.98
N THR A 58 12.38 -37.94 17.99
CA THR A 58 13.01 -37.87 19.31
C THR A 58 14.13 -38.90 19.40
N VAL A 59 15.36 -38.42 19.55
CA VAL A 59 16.58 -39.23 19.62
C VAL A 59 17.07 -39.25 21.04
N LYS A 60 17.31 -40.44 21.58
CA LYS A 60 17.83 -40.64 22.93
C LYS A 60 19.15 -41.41 22.92
N ASN A 61 20.19 -40.83 23.52
CA ASN A 61 21.48 -41.48 23.71
C ASN A 61 21.56 -42.06 25.12
N ASP A 62 21.51 -43.38 25.23
CA ASP A 62 21.59 -44.10 26.51
C ASP A 62 23.03 -44.51 26.88
N THR A 63 24.04 -43.78 26.38
CA THR A 63 25.45 -44.03 26.68
C THR A 63 26.15 -42.83 27.30
N VAL A 64 27.29 -43.05 27.97
CA VAL A 64 28.14 -41.97 28.50
C VAL A 64 28.94 -41.23 27.41
N PHE A 65 28.96 -41.75 26.19
CA PHE A 65 29.79 -41.22 25.11
C PHE A 65 29.02 -40.20 24.27
N ASN A 66 29.73 -39.22 23.73
CA ASN A 66 29.14 -38.29 22.78
C ASN A 66 29.03 -38.97 21.42
N GLN A 67 27.84 -38.94 20.81
CA GLN A 67 27.55 -39.63 19.56
C GLN A 67 26.82 -38.72 18.57
N TRP A 68 27.11 -38.90 17.28
CA TRP A 68 26.38 -38.28 16.19
C TRP A 68 25.35 -39.27 15.65
N TYR A 69 24.15 -38.77 15.39
CA TYR A 69 23.07 -39.50 14.74
C TYR A 69 22.73 -38.80 13.43
N THR A 70 22.63 -39.55 12.33
CA THR A 70 22.32 -39.00 11.00
C THR A 70 20.99 -39.54 10.51
N PHE A 71 20.15 -38.63 10.02
CA PHE A 71 18.82 -38.96 9.49
C PHE A 71 18.75 -38.52 8.04
N THR A 72 18.24 -39.40 7.20
CA THR A 72 17.83 -39.11 5.82
C THR A 72 16.32 -39.17 5.79
N VAL A 73 15.66 -38.08 5.38
CA VAL A 73 14.20 -37.99 5.32
C VAL A 73 13.76 -37.92 3.86
N GLU A 74 12.87 -38.83 3.49
CA GLU A 74 12.27 -39.03 2.15
C GLU A 74 10.79 -38.57 2.13
N ASN A 75 10.16 -38.59 0.94
CA ASN A 75 8.76 -38.18 0.71
C ASN A 75 8.50 -36.69 1.01
N LEU A 76 9.35 -35.83 0.46
CA LEU A 76 9.28 -34.37 0.63
C LEU A 76 9.97 -33.64 -0.53
N ASP A 77 9.75 -32.32 -0.65
CA ASP A 77 10.66 -31.44 -1.38
C ASP A 77 11.76 -30.93 -0.42
N PRO A 78 13.04 -31.29 -0.61
CA PRO A 78 14.11 -30.86 0.28
C PRO A 78 14.31 -29.35 0.33
N ALA A 79 13.87 -28.59 -0.67
CA ALA A 79 13.92 -27.13 -0.59
C ALA A 79 12.75 -26.54 0.22
N TRP A 80 11.70 -27.31 0.43
CA TRP A 80 10.50 -26.87 1.16
C TRP A 80 10.55 -27.20 2.64
N TYR A 81 11.32 -28.22 3.01
CA TYR A 81 11.40 -28.69 4.38
C TYR A 81 12.61 -28.16 5.13
N GLN A 82 12.48 -28.00 6.43
CA GLN A 82 13.56 -27.66 7.35
C GLN A 82 13.58 -28.63 8.53
N ALA A 83 14.71 -28.65 9.25
CA ALA A 83 14.86 -29.38 10.50
C ALA A 83 15.14 -28.37 11.63
N GLU A 84 14.39 -28.46 12.72
CA GLU A 84 14.51 -27.57 13.88
C GLU A 84 14.57 -28.37 15.18
N ASP A 85 15.32 -27.88 16.16
CA ASP A 85 15.28 -28.45 17.51
C ASP A 85 14.01 -28.00 18.29
N SER A 86 13.82 -28.55 19.48
CA SER A 86 12.67 -28.23 20.34
C SER A 86 12.59 -26.76 20.81
N LEU A 87 13.61 -25.94 20.55
CA LEU A 87 13.62 -24.51 20.82
C LEU A 87 13.37 -23.67 19.55
N GLY A 88 13.14 -24.32 18.40
CA GLY A 88 12.98 -23.68 17.11
C GLY A 88 14.31 -23.21 16.49
N ASN A 89 15.45 -23.75 16.94
CA ASN A 89 16.72 -23.44 16.28
C ASN A 89 16.90 -24.36 15.07
N SER A 90 17.29 -23.78 13.93
CA SER A 90 17.62 -24.53 12.73
C SER A 90 18.75 -25.53 12.96
N VAL A 91 18.51 -26.78 12.56
CA VAL A 91 19.49 -27.86 12.47
C VAL A 91 20.04 -27.87 11.05
N PRO A 92 21.36 -27.68 10.84
CA PRO A 92 21.95 -27.68 9.51
C PRO A 92 21.67 -29.00 8.79
N ALA A 93 21.19 -28.88 7.55
CA ALA A 93 20.85 -30.03 6.71
C ALA A 93 21.49 -29.93 5.33
N THR A 94 21.87 -31.09 4.79
CA THR A 94 22.25 -31.28 3.39
C THR A 94 21.01 -31.70 2.60
N ARG A 95 20.85 -31.15 1.40
CA ARG A 95 19.67 -31.35 0.55
C ARG A 95 20.13 -32.02 -0.74
N SER A 96 19.60 -33.21 -1.02
CA SER A 96 19.76 -33.86 -2.32
C SER A 96 18.62 -33.43 -3.25
N LEU A 97 18.38 -34.14 -4.34
CA LEU A 97 17.23 -33.90 -5.21
C LEU A 97 15.90 -34.26 -4.51
N SER A 98 15.89 -35.33 -3.72
CA SER A 98 14.70 -35.91 -3.06
C SER A 98 14.78 -35.95 -1.53
N ASP A 99 15.99 -35.83 -0.95
CA ASP A 99 16.20 -36.14 0.47
C ASP A 99 16.67 -34.95 1.28
N LEU A 100 16.23 -34.93 2.54
CA LEU A 100 16.75 -34.04 3.57
C LEU A 100 17.62 -34.82 4.55
N ILE A 101 18.91 -34.47 4.62
CA ILE A 101 19.89 -35.17 5.45
C ILE A 101 20.41 -34.26 6.56
N PHE A 102 20.25 -34.63 7.82
CA PHE A 102 20.80 -33.85 8.94
C PHE A 102 21.44 -34.75 10.00
N SER A 103 22.33 -34.16 10.80
CA SER A 103 22.99 -34.87 11.89
C SER A 103 22.82 -34.14 13.23
N VAL A 104 22.54 -34.89 14.28
CA VAL A 104 22.38 -34.38 15.64
C VAL A 104 23.45 -34.99 16.54
N LYS A 105 24.13 -34.14 17.33
CA LYS A 105 25.07 -34.59 18.35
C LYS A 105 24.40 -34.64 19.71
N LEU A 106 24.47 -35.80 20.37
CA LEU A 106 24.03 -35.99 21.75
C LEU A 106 25.25 -36.13 22.68
N LEU A 107 25.17 -35.53 23.87
CA LEU A 107 26.24 -35.47 24.86
C LEU A 107 25.94 -36.37 26.06
N GLY A 108 26.58 -37.54 26.11
CA GLY A 108 26.29 -38.54 27.14
C GLY A 108 24.80 -38.91 27.14
N TYR A 109 24.20 -38.98 28.33
CA TYR A 109 22.77 -39.26 28.52
C TYR A 109 21.90 -38.04 28.18
N GLU A 110 21.71 -37.79 26.90
CA GLU A 110 20.91 -36.69 26.37
C GLU A 110 19.74 -37.23 25.53
N GLU A 111 18.66 -36.45 25.48
CA GLU A 111 17.53 -36.66 24.59
C GLU A 111 17.31 -35.35 23.81
N LYS A 112 17.08 -35.46 22.51
CA LYS A 112 16.77 -34.33 21.63
C LYS A 112 15.62 -34.67 20.71
N THR A 113 14.72 -33.71 20.55
CA THR A 113 13.62 -33.79 19.60
C THR A 113 13.91 -32.85 18.45
N ILE A 114 13.88 -33.38 17.23
CA ILE A 114 13.98 -32.63 15.99
C ILE A 114 12.63 -32.67 15.28
N THR A 115 12.12 -31.51 14.89
CA THR A 115 10.94 -31.38 14.05
C THR A 115 11.38 -31.14 12.61
N VAL A 116 10.85 -31.94 11.70
CA VAL A 116 10.99 -31.81 10.24
C VAL A 116 9.64 -31.34 9.71
N SER A 117 9.62 -30.16 9.09
CA SER A 117 8.37 -29.55 8.59
C SER A 117 8.63 -28.61 7.41
N PRO A 118 7.59 -28.28 6.62
CA PRO A 118 7.63 -27.17 5.68
C PRO A 118 8.07 -25.88 6.40
N TRP A 119 8.95 -25.09 5.80
CA TRP A 119 9.35 -23.81 6.39
C TRP A 119 8.22 -22.75 6.34
N ASP A 120 7.21 -22.96 5.50
CA ASP A 120 5.98 -22.16 5.40
C ASP A 120 4.81 -22.79 6.18
N TYR A 121 5.05 -23.85 6.97
CA TYR A 121 3.98 -24.52 7.71
C TYR A 121 3.27 -23.54 8.64
N ASN A 122 1.97 -23.35 8.41
CA ASN A 122 1.12 -22.49 9.20
C ASN A 122 -0.10 -23.29 9.69
N PRO A 123 -0.20 -23.62 10.99
CA PRO A 123 -1.34 -24.37 11.51
C PRO A 123 -2.65 -23.58 11.45
N ASP A 124 -2.59 -22.25 11.30
CA ASP A 124 -3.77 -21.38 11.24
C ASP A 124 -4.23 -21.10 9.79
N VAL A 125 -3.61 -21.73 8.77
CA VAL A 125 -4.04 -21.51 7.37
C VAL A 125 -5.43 -22.09 7.16
N ASN A 126 -6.31 -21.31 6.53
CA ASN A 126 -7.67 -21.72 6.19
C ASN A 126 -7.96 -21.60 4.70
N ASP A 127 -6.95 -21.30 3.89
CA ASP A 127 -7.01 -21.24 2.44
C ASP A 127 -5.81 -22.02 1.87
N PHE A 128 -6.05 -23.23 1.36
CA PHE A 128 -5.00 -24.04 0.78
C PHE A 128 -5.52 -25.09 -0.20
N TRP A 129 -4.66 -25.44 -1.15
CA TRP A 129 -4.91 -26.50 -2.13
C TRP A 129 -4.16 -27.76 -1.75
N PHE A 130 -4.65 -28.93 -2.16
CA PHE A 130 -3.90 -30.20 -2.15
C PHE A 130 -4.36 -31.06 -3.33
N SER A 131 -3.56 -32.04 -3.73
CA SER A 131 -3.92 -32.98 -4.80
C SER A 131 -4.43 -34.29 -4.22
N ALA A 132 -5.33 -34.95 -4.93
CA ALA A 132 -5.79 -36.27 -4.61
C ALA A 132 -5.78 -37.18 -5.84
N ILE A 133 -5.25 -38.38 -5.66
CA ILE A 133 -5.17 -39.43 -6.66
C ILE A 133 -5.57 -40.76 -6.01
N SER A 134 -5.88 -41.76 -6.82
CA SER A 134 -6.11 -43.12 -6.36
C SER A 134 -6.00 -44.09 -7.53
N ASP A 135 -5.75 -45.35 -7.20
CA ASP A 135 -5.70 -46.45 -8.18
C ASP A 135 -4.62 -46.14 -9.23
N THR A 136 -3.37 -46.10 -8.79
CA THR A 136 -2.20 -45.73 -9.61
C THR A 136 -1.66 -46.90 -10.43
N GLN A 137 -2.18 -48.08 -10.17
CA GLN A 137 -1.60 -49.35 -10.54
C GLN A 137 -1.68 -49.68 -12.03
N THR A 138 -0.82 -50.62 -12.44
CA THR A 138 -0.88 -51.33 -13.72
C THR A 138 -1.30 -52.78 -13.47
N ALA A 139 -1.28 -53.61 -14.51
CA ALA A 139 -1.49 -55.05 -14.35
C ALA A 139 -0.37 -55.67 -13.48
N PRO A 140 -0.66 -56.68 -12.64
CA PRO A 140 0.34 -57.34 -11.80
C PRO A 140 1.53 -57.89 -12.61
N GLY A 141 2.74 -57.74 -12.06
CA GLY A 141 3.99 -58.26 -12.65
C GLY A 141 4.57 -57.40 -13.77
N SER A 142 4.21 -56.12 -13.83
CA SER A 142 4.77 -55.17 -14.79
C SER A 142 6.18 -54.72 -14.39
N ASP A 143 7.12 -54.71 -15.33
CA ASP A 143 8.49 -54.20 -15.13
C ASP A 143 8.59 -52.66 -15.19
N THR A 144 7.48 -51.96 -15.45
CA THR A 144 7.41 -50.49 -15.53
C THR A 144 6.17 -49.95 -14.80
N PRO A 145 6.26 -48.78 -14.14
CA PRO A 145 5.10 -48.15 -13.53
C PRO A 145 4.08 -47.74 -14.61
N ASN A 146 2.86 -47.45 -14.20
CA ASN A 146 1.83 -46.96 -15.12
C ASN A 146 2.25 -45.61 -15.73
N GLU A 147 2.26 -45.49 -17.06
CA GLU A 147 2.68 -44.26 -17.77
C GLU A 147 1.77 -43.07 -17.46
N VAL A 148 0.47 -43.32 -17.28
CA VAL A 148 -0.51 -42.30 -16.87
C VAL A 148 -0.16 -41.77 -15.48
N PHE A 149 0.12 -42.67 -14.53
CA PHE A 149 0.51 -42.30 -13.18
C PHE A 149 1.81 -41.48 -13.18
N VAL A 150 2.85 -41.93 -13.89
CA VAL A 150 4.12 -41.18 -13.99
C VAL A 150 3.89 -39.79 -14.56
N THR A 151 3.06 -39.68 -15.62
CA THR A 151 2.73 -38.38 -16.22
C THR A 151 1.97 -37.50 -15.22
N ILE A 152 0.97 -38.04 -14.51
CA ILE A 152 0.25 -37.29 -13.46
C ILE A 152 1.22 -36.80 -12.38
N MET A 153 2.19 -37.60 -11.96
CA MET A 153 3.20 -37.19 -10.98
C MET A 153 4.11 -36.07 -11.51
N ASP A 154 4.50 -36.12 -12.79
CA ASP A 154 5.25 -35.03 -13.45
C ASP A 154 4.44 -33.72 -13.49
N GLU A 155 3.13 -33.81 -13.74
CA GLU A 155 2.23 -32.64 -13.71
C GLU A 155 2.06 -32.09 -12.30
N LEU A 156 1.83 -32.95 -11.32
CA LEU A 156 1.77 -32.56 -9.91
C LEU A 156 3.10 -31.95 -9.44
N GLN A 157 4.24 -32.41 -9.95
CA GLN A 157 5.56 -31.83 -9.67
C GLN A 157 5.72 -30.42 -10.27
N THR A 158 5.00 -30.12 -11.35
CA THR A 158 4.95 -28.79 -11.95
C THR A 158 3.97 -27.87 -11.21
N ILE A 159 2.81 -28.41 -10.81
CA ILE A 159 1.78 -27.70 -10.03
C ILE A 159 2.25 -27.39 -8.60
N ARG A 160 2.94 -28.34 -7.95
CA ARG A 160 3.47 -28.25 -6.58
C ARG A 160 2.40 -27.92 -5.54
N THR A 161 1.44 -28.82 -5.38
CA THR A 161 0.58 -28.85 -4.20
C THR A 161 1.42 -29.10 -2.94
N PRO A 162 0.97 -28.65 -1.75
CA PRO A 162 1.69 -28.88 -0.49
C PRO A 162 1.85 -30.37 -0.17
N PHE A 163 0.88 -31.20 -0.58
CA PHE A 163 0.93 -32.66 -0.50
C PHE A 163 -0.10 -33.27 -1.46
N THR A 164 0.07 -34.56 -1.73
CA THR A 164 -0.85 -35.42 -2.49
C THR A 164 -1.43 -36.49 -1.57
N THR A 165 -2.74 -36.68 -1.57
CA THR A 165 -3.40 -37.82 -0.92
C THR A 165 -3.58 -38.96 -1.92
N VAL A 166 -3.33 -40.20 -1.51
CA VAL A 166 -3.50 -41.39 -2.34
C VAL A 166 -4.49 -42.35 -1.68
N SER A 167 -5.65 -42.57 -2.29
CA SER A 167 -6.73 -43.41 -1.72
C SER A 167 -6.64 -44.89 -2.08
N GLY A 168 -5.43 -45.45 -2.13
CA GLY A 168 -5.18 -46.89 -2.25
C GLY A 168 -5.07 -47.43 -3.65
N ASP A 169 -4.81 -48.74 -3.70
CA ASP A 169 -4.40 -49.49 -4.89
C ASP A 169 -3.17 -48.86 -5.54
N ILE A 170 -2.12 -48.76 -4.73
CA ILE A 170 -0.84 -48.17 -5.13
C ILE A 170 -0.19 -49.07 -6.19
N ILE A 171 -0.19 -50.37 -5.91
CA ILE A 171 0.37 -51.40 -6.77
C ILE A 171 -0.70 -52.30 -7.41
N GLY A 172 -0.31 -53.07 -8.42
CA GLY A 172 -1.19 -54.05 -9.08
C GLY A 172 -1.46 -55.25 -8.18
N GLY A 173 -0.46 -55.62 -7.37
CA GLY A 173 -0.47 -56.65 -6.35
C GLY A 173 -0.62 -58.06 -6.93
N THR A 174 0.16 -59.02 -6.42
CA THR A 174 0.11 -60.40 -6.93
C THR A 174 -0.44 -61.36 -5.88
N ALA A 175 -1.59 -61.95 -6.18
CA ALA A 175 -2.26 -62.90 -5.29
C ALA A 175 -1.56 -64.27 -5.31
N GLY A 176 -1.36 -64.86 -4.12
CA GLY A 176 -0.85 -66.23 -3.98
C GLY A 176 0.23 -66.36 -2.90
N SER A 177 0.43 -67.56 -2.36
CA SER A 177 1.39 -67.80 -1.26
C SER A 177 2.77 -68.28 -1.70
N GLN A 178 3.01 -68.37 -3.02
CA GLN A 178 4.27 -68.83 -3.59
C GLN A 178 5.36 -67.76 -3.47
N ALA A 179 6.63 -68.17 -3.43
CA ALA A 179 7.76 -67.25 -3.30
C ALA A 179 7.78 -66.20 -4.42
N ASP A 180 7.44 -66.61 -5.65
CA ASP A 180 7.41 -65.74 -6.81
C ASP A 180 6.37 -64.60 -6.65
N ALA A 181 5.17 -64.90 -6.13
CA ALA A 181 4.13 -63.89 -5.91
C ALA A 181 4.48 -62.86 -4.82
N LYS A 182 5.23 -63.31 -3.80
CA LYS A 182 5.76 -62.43 -2.75
C LYS A 182 6.87 -61.51 -3.28
N GLN A 183 7.75 -62.05 -4.10
CA GLN A 183 8.82 -61.27 -4.73
C GLN A 183 8.23 -60.26 -5.71
N GLU A 184 7.26 -60.66 -6.53
CA GLU A 184 6.59 -59.76 -7.49
C GLU A 184 5.89 -58.59 -6.79
N GLN A 185 5.23 -58.83 -5.65
CA GLN A 185 4.66 -57.74 -4.85
C GLN A 185 5.73 -56.81 -4.27
N GLN A 186 6.87 -57.33 -3.83
CA GLN A 186 8.01 -56.52 -3.38
C GLN A 186 8.56 -55.66 -4.54
N ASP A 187 8.77 -56.28 -5.71
CA ASP A 187 9.30 -55.62 -6.90
C ASP A 187 8.36 -54.49 -7.37
N GLU A 188 7.04 -54.69 -7.29
CA GLU A 188 6.07 -53.62 -7.57
C GLU A 188 6.16 -52.47 -6.57
N TYR A 189 6.29 -52.74 -5.26
CA TYR A 189 6.46 -51.65 -4.30
C TYR A 189 7.76 -50.87 -4.55
N GLU A 190 8.88 -51.54 -4.84
CA GLU A 190 10.14 -50.88 -5.19
C GLU A 190 9.96 -49.98 -6.43
N LEU A 191 9.25 -50.48 -7.44
CA LEU A 191 8.98 -49.74 -8.67
C LEU A 191 8.13 -48.48 -8.46
N TYR A 192 7.07 -48.56 -7.65
CA TYR A 192 6.24 -47.40 -7.35
C TYR A 192 6.91 -46.45 -6.35
N ASP A 193 7.69 -47.00 -5.41
CA ASP A 193 8.51 -46.20 -4.49
C ASP A 193 9.52 -45.34 -5.24
N GLU A 194 10.14 -45.83 -6.32
CA GLU A 194 11.03 -45.03 -7.17
C GLU A 194 10.32 -43.78 -7.72
N VAL A 195 9.06 -43.90 -8.13
CA VAL A 195 8.27 -42.78 -8.66
C VAL A 195 7.91 -41.79 -7.54
N TYR A 196 7.44 -42.29 -6.39
CA TYR A 196 7.12 -41.44 -5.25
C TYR A 196 8.35 -40.76 -4.63
N ASN A 197 9.51 -41.42 -4.62
CA ASN A 197 10.76 -40.82 -4.15
C ASN A 197 11.33 -39.78 -5.12
N ALA A 198 11.11 -39.94 -6.43
CA ALA A 198 11.52 -38.95 -7.43
C ALA A 198 10.66 -37.68 -7.40
N TYR A 199 9.43 -37.79 -6.89
CA TYR A 199 8.51 -36.66 -6.75
C TYR A 199 9.01 -35.66 -5.70
N GLU A 200 9.25 -34.42 -6.13
CA GLU A 200 9.60 -33.30 -5.24
C GLU A 200 8.35 -32.76 -4.49
N GLY A 201 7.74 -33.62 -3.67
CA GLY A 201 6.58 -33.30 -2.84
C GLY A 201 6.30 -34.44 -1.87
N SER A 202 5.20 -34.34 -1.13
CA SER A 202 4.84 -35.34 -0.12
C SER A 202 3.57 -36.08 -0.55
N SER A 203 3.58 -37.41 -0.50
CA SER A 203 2.43 -38.26 -0.78
C SER A 203 2.01 -39.03 0.48
N PHE A 204 0.76 -38.85 0.91
CA PHE A 204 0.18 -39.56 2.05
C PHE A 204 -0.86 -40.54 1.54
N MET A 205 -0.64 -41.82 1.78
CA MET A 205 -1.36 -42.88 1.08
C MET A 205 -1.98 -43.84 2.08
N VAL A 206 -3.17 -44.38 1.76
CA VAL A 206 -3.79 -45.51 2.46
C VAL A 206 -3.72 -46.75 1.56
N PRO A 207 -3.77 -48.00 2.08
CA PRO A 207 -3.76 -49.19 1.23
C PRO A 207 -5.13 -49.47 0.62
N GLY A 208 -5.13 -50.03 -0.59
CA GLY A 208 -6.28 -50.63 -1.26
C GLY A 208 -6.25 -52.16 -1.27
N ASN A 209 -7.26 -52.78 -1.89
CA ASN A 209 -7.39 -54.23 -1.88
C ASN A 209 -6.34 -54.94 -2.74
N HIS A 210 -5.73 -54.26 -3.71
CA HIS A 210 -4.58 -54.76 -4.44
C HIS A 210 -3.32 -54.78 -3.56
N ASP A 211 -3.13 -53.76 -2.72
CA ASP A 211 -2.05 -53.69 -1.75
C ASP A 211 -2.14 -54.83 -0.71
N ALA A 212 -3.37 -55.22 -0.33
CA ALA A 212 -3.68 -56.29 0.61
C ALA A 212 -3.76 -57.71 0.00
N ARG A 213 -3.21 -57.95 -1.20
CA ARG A 213 -3.06 -59.32 -1.74
C ARG A 213 -2.00 -60.14 -0.98
N GLN A 214 -1.07 -59.46 -0.33
CA GLN A 214 -0.16 -60.00 0.69
C GLN A 214 -0.40 -59.31 2.04
N ASN A 215 0.35 -59.73 3.06
CA ASN A 215 0.26 -59.13 4.39
C ASN A 215 0.72 -57.67 4.34
N ILE A 216 -0.20 -56.73 4.56
CA ILE A 216 0.09 -55.29 4.51
C ILE A 216 1.24 -54.87 5.43
N GLU A 217 1.39 -55.51 6.60
CA GLU A 217 2.46 -55.17 7.55
C GLU A 217 3.85 -55.55 7.05
N ASP A 218 3.94 -56.59 6.22
CA ASP A 218 5.20 -57.05 5.67
C ASP A 218 5.62 -56.25 4.42
N TYR A 219 4.68 -55.58 3.75
CA TYR A 219 4.92 -54.88 2.48
C TYR A 219 4.53 -53.41 2.57
N TYR A 220 3.23 -53.08 2.55
CA TYR A 220 2.77 -51.69 2.61
C TYR A 220 3.41 -50.93 3.77
N SER A 221 3.36 -51.46 4.99
CA SER A 221 3.88 -50.76 6.18
C SER A 221 5.40 -50.61 6.16
N ALA A 222 6.12 -51.49 5.46
CA ALA A 222 7.57 -51.38 5.30
C ALA A 222 7.97 -50.20 4.42
N PHE A 223 7.15 -49.87 3.41
CA PHE A 223 7.39 -48.74 2.51
C PHE A 223 6.74 -47.45 3.00
N TYR A 224 5.50 -47.50 3.49
CA TYR A 224 4.69 -46.30 3.71
C TYR A 224 4.20 -46.10 5.15
N GLY A 225 4.52 -47.03 6.05
CA GLY A 225 4.25 -46.91 7.48
C GLY A 225 2.86 -47.40 7.85
N ASP A 226 2.42 -47.04 9.06
CA ASP A 226 1.13 -47.51 9.58
C ASP A 226 -0.02 -47.10 8.66
N SER A 227 -0.91 -48.06 8.40
CA SER A 227 -2.09 -47.83 7.56
C SER A 227 -3.19 -46.99 8.23
N GLU A 228 -2.99 -46.60 9.49
CA GLU A 228 -3.84 -45.72 10.28
C GLU A 228 -3.01 -44.49 10.70
N PHE A 229 -3.38 -43.31 10.20
CA PHE A 229 -2.67 -42.08 10.53
C PHE A 229 -3.60 -40.88 10.57
N THR A 230 -3.16 -39.83 11.25
CA THR A 230 -3.84 -38.53 11.22
C THR A 230 -2.84 -37.40 11.30
N PHE A 231 -3.14 -36.31 10.60
CA PHE A 231 -2.40 -35.07 10.70
C PHE A 231 -3.32 -33.87 10.55
N VAL A 232 -2.79 -32.70 10.90
CA VAL A 232 -3.46 -31.41 10.69
C VAL A 232 -2.66 -30.61 9.68
N TYR A 233 -3.37 -30.08 8.69
CA TYR A 233 -2.83 -29.06 7.81
C TYR A 233 -3.82 -27.89 7.78
N GLY A 234 -3.37 -26.74 8.29
CA GLY A 234 -4.26 -25.59 8.48
C GLY A 234 -5.43 -25.89 9.41
N ASN A 235 -6.62 -25.43 9.02
CA ASN A 235 -7.87 -25.66 9.73
C ASN A 235 -8.52 -27.02 9.44
N THR A 236 -7.79 -27.98 8.85
CA THR A 236 -8.33 -29.27 8.41
C THR A 236 -7.59 -30.46 9.02
N ARG A 237 -8.37 -31.37 9.59
CA ARG A 237 -7.94 -32.67 10.09
C ARG A 237 -8.01 -33.69 8.96
N PHE A 238 -6.89 -34.35 8.65
CA PHE A 238 -6.82 -35.48 7.74
C PHE A 238 -6.72 -36.78 8.53
N ILE A 239 -7.48 -37.79 8.12
CA ILE A 239 -7.53 -39.10 8.77
C ILE A 239 -7.47 -40.16 7.69
N GLY A 240 -6.35 -40.89 7.61
CA GLY A 240 -6.20 -42.05 6.75
C GLY A 240 -6.40 -43.34 7.53
N PHE A 241 -7.19 -44.27 7.00
CA PHE A 241 -7.28 -45.60 7.57
C PHE A 241 -7.53 -46.70 6.54
N PHE A 242 -7.15 -47.91 6.94
CA PHE A 242 -7.27 -49.13 6.15
C PHE A 242 -8.71 -49.69 6.15
N THR A 243 -9.19 -50.02 4.95
CA THR A 243 -10.47 -50.72 4.71
C THR A 243 -10.35 -52.07 3.99
N PRO A 244 -9.25 -52.42 3.31
CA PRO A 244 -9.12 -53.76 2.74
C PRO A 244 -9.18 -54.89 3.78
N GLU A 245 -9.40 -56.10 3.30
CA GLU A 245 -9.09 -57.31 4.05
C GLU A 245 -8.23 -58.19 3.14
N ASN A 246 -7.33 -58.97 3.72
CA ASN A 246 -6.38 -59.77 2.93
C ASN A 246 -7.10 -60.64 1.90
N ASN A 247 -6.80 -60.42 0.61
CA ASN A 247 -7.42 -61.10 -0.53
C ASN A 247 -8.96 -60.96 -0.62
N ASN A 248 -9.53 -59.89 -0.07
CA ASN A 248 -10.95 -59.56 -0.22
C ASN A 248 -11.11 -58.28 -1.06
N GLN A 249 -12.15 -58.24 -1.89
CA GLN A 249 -12.52 -57.07 -2.70
C GLN A 249 -13.51 -56.17 -1.93
N GLU A 250 -14.29 -56.74 -1.01
CA GLU A 250 -15.18 -55.98 -0.13
C GLU A 250 -14.40 -55.32 1.00
N GLY A 251 -14.69 -54.05 1.27
CA GLY A 251 -14.05 -53.31 2.35
C GLY A 251 -14.67 -53.60 3.70
N THR A 252 -13.86 -53.73 4.75
CA THR A 252 -14.33 -53.85 6.14
C THR A 252 -13.53 -52.95 7.07
N VAL A 253 -14.14 -52.51 8.17
CA VAL A 253 -13.45 -51.76 9.22
C VAL A 253 -13.36 -52.63 10.47
N PRO A 254 -12.15 -53.09 10.86
CA PRO A 254 -11.95 -53.85 12.09
C PRO A 254 -12.42 -53.09 13.33
N ALA A 255 -12.84 -53.80 14.38
CA ALA A 255 -13.32 -53.18 15.61
C ALA A 255 -12.25 -52.30 16.29
N ALA A 256 -10.97 -52.66 16.16
CA ALA A 256 -9.85 -51.87 16.67
C ALA A 256 -9.73 -50.53 15.92
N THR A 257 -9.69 -50.58 14.58
CA THR A 257 -9.68 -49.40 13.70
C THR A 257 -10.90 -48.51 13.92
N LEU A 258 -12.10 -49.09 14.09
CA LEU A 258 -13.31 -48.33 14.37
C LEU A 258 -13.24 -47.62 15.73
N SER A 259 -12.65 -48.26 16.74
CA SER A 259 -12.42 -47.64 18.05
C SER A 259 -11.41 -46.50 17.95
N TRP A 260 -10.29 -46.73 17.28
CA TRP A 260 -9.28 -45.70 17.03
C TRP A 260 -9.85 -44.51 16.27
N LEU A 261 -10.61 -44.77 15.20
CA LEU A 261 -11.26 -43.75 14.39
C LEU A 261 -12.26 -42.93 15.21
N THR A 262 -13.00 -43.57 16.11
CA THR A 262 -13.90 -42.88 17.05
C THR A 262 -13.12 -41.94 17.97
N ASP A 263 -11.99 -42.38 18.50
CA ASP A 263 -11.15 -41.57 19.38
C ASP A 263 -10.56 -40.35 18.63
N VAL A 264 -10.05 -40.55 17.40
CA VAL A 264 -9.53 -39.48 16.55
C VAL A 264 -10.62 -38.47 16.19
N LEU A 265 -11.77 -38.94 15.70
CA LEU A 265 -12.90 -38.06 15.33
C LEU A 265 -13.45 -37.30 16.54
N SER A 266 -13.54 -37.94 17.70
CA SER A 266 -14.04 -37.28 18.92
C SER A 266 -13.09 -36.24 19.50
N SER A 267 -11.79 -36.33 19.16
CA SER A 267 -10.76 -35.39 19.61
C SER A 267 -10.47 -34.29 18.61
N ALA A 268 -10.88 -34.44 17.34
CA ALA A 268 -10.75 -33.41 16.30
C ALA A 268 -11.34 -32.08 16.77
N GLN A 269 -10.56 -31.00 16.62
CA GLN A 269 -10.94 -29.63 16.96
C GLN A 269 -10.93 -28.71 15.73
N GLU A 270 -10.47 -29.24 14.61
CA GLU A 270 -10.32 -28.55 13.34
C GLU A 270 -11.69 -28.23 12.74
N GLU A 271 -11.73 -27.18 11.92
CA GLU A 271 -12.98 -26.71 11.32
C GLU A 271 -13.50 -27.69 10.27
N ASN A 272 -12.59 -28.31 9.52
CA ASN A 272 -12.90 -29.35 8.56
C ASN A 272 -12.30 -30.70 8.96
N ILE A 273 -13.00 -31.78 8.63
CA ILE A 273 -12.50 -33.15 8.78
C ILE A 273 -12.62 -33.88 7.44
N ILE A 274 -11.46 -34.31 6.91
CA ILE A 274 -11.36 -35.11 5.68
C ILE A 274 -10.86 -36.51 6.03
N VAL A 275 -11.62 -37.50 5.57
CA VAL A 275 -11.31 -38.92 5.75
C VAL A 275 -10.81 -39.50 4.44
N MET A 276 -9.73 -40.26 4.48
CA MET A 276 -9.16 -41.01 3.37
C MET A 276 -9.28 -42.51 3.66
N MET A 277 -9.91 -43.23 2.75
CA MET A 277 -10.01 -44.69 2.79
C MET A 277 -10.12 -45.23 1.37
N HIS A 278 -9.85 -46.52 1.13
CA HIS A 278 -9.93 -47.03 -0.23
C HIS A 278 -11.36 -47.33 -0.70
N HIS A 279 -12.14 -48.10 0.05
CA HIS A 279 -13.45 -48.56 -0.40
C HIS A 279 -14.55 -47.52 -0.15
N PRO A 280 -15.41 -47.19 -1.15
CA PRO A 280 -16.54 -46.29 -0.96
C PRO A 280 -17.56 -46.83 0.05
N LEU A 281 -18.27 -45.94 0.75
CA LEU A 281 -19.46 -46.29 1.55
C LEU A 281 -20.59 -46.81 0.67
N VAL A 282 -20.84 -46.11 -0.44
CA VAL A 282 -21.87 -46.42 -1.45
C VAL A 282 -21.23 -46.29 -2.83
N ALA A 283 -21.57 -47.22 -3.72
CA ALA A 283 -21.07 -47.24 -5.08
C ALA A 283 -21.62 -46.06 -5.90
N ALA A 284 -20.82 -45.54 -6.83
CA ALA A 284 -21.30 -44.64 -7.85
C ALA A 284 -22.37 -45.33 -8.73
N PRO A 285 -23.35 -44.59 -9.30
CA PRO A 285 -24.42 -45.18 -10.11
C PRO A 285 -23.94 -45.92 -11.36
N TRP A 286 -22.76 -45.56 -11.87
CA TRP A 286 -22.14 -46.15 -13.06
C TRP A 286 -21.19 -47.32 -12.74
N ALA A 287 -20.80 -47.47 -11.47
CA ALA A 287 -19.77 -48.43 -11.08
C ALA A 287 -20.34 -49.84 -10.89
N ASP A 288 -19.61 -50.82 -11.41
CA ASP A 288 -19.74 -52.21 -10.99
C ASP A 288 -18.59 -52.49 -10.01
N GLY A 289 -18.87 -52.71 -8.73
CA GLY A 289 -17.82 -52.92 -7.73
C GLY A 289 -18.35 -53.06 -6.32
N THR A 290 -17.48 -53.54 -5.44
CA THR A 290 -17.76 -53.66 -4.01
C THR A 290 -17.60 -52.30 -3.29
N THR A 291 -18.12 -52.24 -2.08
CA THR A 291 -18.06 -51.06 -1.20
C THR A 291 -17.63 -51.53 0.19
N ILE A 292 -17.71 -50.66 1.20
CA ILE A 292 -17.74 -51.09 2.60
C ILE A 292 -18.90 -52.09 2.79
N ALA A 293 -18.63 -53.17 3.52
CA ALA A 293 -19.58 -54.23 3.80
C ALA A 293 -20.93 -53.66 4.28
N ALA A 294 -22.03 -54.17 3.71
CA ALA A 294 -23.36 -53.60 3.89
C ALA A 294 -23.81 -53.52 5.37
N ASN A 295 -23.31 -54.42 6.22
CA ASN A 295 -23.58 -54.42 7.66
C ASN A 295 -22.78 -53.37 8.46
N GLN A 296 -21.77 -52.72 7.86
CA GLN A 296 -20.93 -51.68 8.48
C GLN A 296 -21.20 -50.28 7.93
N GLN A 297 -21.77 -50.15 6.72
CA GLN A 297 -22.08 -48.86 6.07
C GLN A 297 -22.86 -47.91 6.98
N LEU A 298 -23.92 -48.38 7.64
CA LEU A 298 -24.73 -47.56 8.54
C LEU A 298 -23.96 -47.12 9.80
N THR A 299 -23.12 -48.01 10.35
CA THR A 299 -22.31 -47.70 11.54
C THR A 299 -21.26 -46.66 11.22
N LEU A 300 -20.52 -46.84 10.13
CA LEU A 300 -19.47 -45.93 9.70
C LEU A 300 -20.06 -44.59 9.23
N GLY A 301 -21.13 -44.61 8.44
CA GLY A 301 -21.83 -43.41 8.00
C GLY A 301 -22.40 -42.59 9.17
N ASN A 302 -23.01 -43.24 10.18
CA ASN A 302 -23.47 -42.51 11.36
C ASN A 302 -22.32 -41.96 12.22
N LEU A 303 -21.16 -42.64 12.25
CA LEU A 303 -19.98 -42.13 12.93
C LEU A 303 -19.48 -40.84 12.26
N PHE A 304 -19.40 -40.84 10.93
CA PHE A 304 -19.04 -39.66 10.14
C PHE A 304 -20.01 -38.50 10.35
N VAL A 305 -21.32 -38.76 10.31
CA VAL A 305 -22.35 -37.75 10.59
C VAL A 305 -22.25 -37.23 12.03
N GLN A 306 -22.04 -38.11 13.01
CA GLN A 306 -21.99 -37.75 14.42
C GLN A 306 -20.87 -36.75 14.73
N TYR A 307 -19.71 -36.92 14.09
CA TYR A 307 -18.53 -36.09 14.32
C TYR A 307 -18.30 -35.03 13.24
N GLY A 308 -19.19 -34.92 12.25
CA GLY A 308 -19.15 -33.87 11.23
C GLY A 308 -18.00 -34.03 10.24
N VAL A 309 -17.80 -35.24 9.69
CA VAL A 309 -16.87 -35.44 8.56
C VAL A 309 -17.41 -34.72 7.33
N ASP A 310 -16.61 -33.79 6.79
CA ASP A 310 -16.99 -32.92 5.69
C ASP A 310 -16.78 -33.58 4.33
N LEU A 311 -15.77 -34.45 4.20
CA LEU A 311 -15.47 -35.17 2.96
C LEU A 311 -14.83 -36.54 3.21
N VAL A 312 -15.26 -37.55 2.46
CA VAL A 312 -14.66 -38.88 2.41
C VAL A 312 -14.07 -39.13 1.02
N LEU A 313 -12.74 -39.17 0.93
CA LEU A 313 -11.97 -39.43 -0.29
C LEU A 313 -11.72 -40.92 -0.47
N VAL A 314 -12.17 -41.47 -1.61
CA VAL A 314 -12.15 -42.92 -1.87
C VAL A 314 -11.66 -43.30 -3.25
N GLY A 315 -11.08 -44.49 -3.36
CA GLY A 315 -10.63 -45.12 -4.60
C GLY A 315 -11.55 -46.25 -5.03
N HIS A 316 -10.95 -47.37 -5.46
CA HIS A 316 -11.56 -48.69 -5.72
C HIS A 316 -12.44 -48.75 -6.96
N GLN A 317 -13.31 -47.76 -7.12
CA GLN A 317 -14.14 -47.60 -8.31
C GLN A 317 -13.39 -46.71 -9.28
N HIS A 318 -12.88 -47.32 -10.35
CA HIS A 318 -11.98 -46.65 -11.30
C HIS A 318 -12.74 -45.62 -12.18
N GLY A 319 -13.00 -44.44 -11.63
CA GLY A 319 -13.69 -43.32 -12.24
C GLY A 319 -13.93 -42.19 -11.24
N TYR A 320 -14.79 -41.23 -11.59
CA TYR A 320 -15.09 -40.05 -10.75
C TYR A 320 -16.57 -39.94 -10.42
N ASP A 321 -16.89 -39.66 -9.15
CA ASP A 321 -18.27 -39.41 -8.70
C ASP A 321 -18.27 -38.58 -7.42
N ASP A 322 -19.03 -37.48 -7.40
CA ASP A 322 -19.29 -36.65 -6.22
C ASP A 322 -20.70 -36.93 -5.68
N HIS A 323 -20.79 -37.75 -4.64
CA HIS A 323 -22.08 -38.23 -4.13
C HIS A 323 -22.35 -37.78 -2.71
N VAL A 324 -23.54 -37.19 -2.50
CA VAL A 324 -24.06 -36.90 -1.17
C VAL A 324 -24.87 -38.10 -0.70
N ILE A 325 -24.27 -38.91 0.16
CA ILE A 325 -24.89 -40.09 0.73
C ILE A 325 -25.93 -39.66 1.75
N THR A 326 -27.16 -40.14 1.60
CA THR A 326 -28.29 -39.84 2.48
C THR A 326 -28.97 -41.12 2.98
N SER A 327 -30.06 -40.95 3.73
CA SER A 327 -30.92 -42.07 4.13
C SER A 327 -31.59 -42.82 2.98
N GLN A 328 -31.56 -42.29 1.74
CA GLN A 328 -32.01 -43.00 0.54
C GLN A 328 -31.01 -44.07 0.11
N ASP A 329 -29.72 -43.78 0.26
CA ASP A 329 -28.61 -44.67 -0.08
C ASP A 329 -28.35 -45.68 1.03
N ILE A 330 -28.30 -45.20 2.28
CA ILE A 330 -28.09 -46.03 3.49
C ILE A 330 -29.29 -45.88 4.42
N PRO A 331 -30.26 -46.83 4.40
CA PRO A 331 -31.43 -46.77 5.27
C PRO A 331 -31.07 -46.64 6.76
N GLY A 332 -31.53 -45.56 7.39
CA GLY A 332 -31.29 -45.27 8.81
C GLY A 332 -30.16 -44.28 9.10
N LEU A 333 -29.48 -43.75 8.08
CA LEU A 333 -28.46 -42.71 8.24
C LEU A 333 -29.07 -41.41 8.80
N ASN A 334 -28.49 -40.86 9.87
CA ASN A 334 -29.03 -39.70 10.60
C ASN A 334 -28.46 -38.35 10.14
N GLY A 335 -28.27 -38.17 8.83
CA GLY A 335 -27.66 -36.98 8.24
C GLY A 335 -27.24 -37.25 6.80
N SER A 336 -26.14 -36.61 6.39
CA SER A 336 -25.53 -36.82 5.08
C SER A 336 -24.02 -36.91 5.19
N VAL A 337 -23.40 -37.66 4.29
CA VAL A 337 -21.94 -37.77 4.15
C VAL A 337 -21.59 -37.41 2.71
N TRP A 338 -20.63 -36.51 2.51
CA TRP A 338 -20.07 -36.25 1.19
C TRP A 338 -18.97 -37.25 0.89
N GLN A 339 -19.09 -37.96 -0.24
CA GLN A 339 -18.09 -38.90 -0.72
C GLN A 339 -17.62 -38.47 -2.10
N LEU A 340 -16.31 -38.54 -2.33
CA LEU A 340 -15.70 -38.28 -3.62
C LEU A 340 -14.86 -39.49 -4.05
N ILE A 341 -15.28 -40.14 -5.13
CA ILE A 341 -14.55 -41.24 -5.77
C ILE A 341 -13.53 -40.65 -6.75
N ILE A 342 -12.26 -41.06 -6.61
CA ILE A 342 -11.11 -40.49 -7.34
C ILE A 342 -10.17 -41.55 -7.95
N GLY A 343 -10.70 -42.71 -8.35
CA GLY A 343 -9.95 -43.83 -8.92
C GLY A 343 -9.52 -43.61 -10.37
N GLY A 344 -8.76 -42.55 -10.65
CA GLY A 344 -8.45 -42.10 -12.01
C GLY A 344 -6.98 -42.16 -12.41
N ALA A 345 -6.05 -42.45 -11.50
CA ALA A 345 -4.64 -42.08 -11.68
C ALA A 345 -3.79 -43.10 -12.45
N GLY A 346 -4.36 -44.24 -12.84
CA GLY A 346 -3.68 -45.20 -13.71
C GLY A 346 -4.44 -46.51 -13.93
N GLY A 347 -5.11 -47.02 -12.91
CA GLY A 347 -5.87 -48.26 -12.95
C GLY A 347 -6.92 -48.27 -14.06
N ASN A 348 -7.15 -49.46 -14.66
CA ASN A 348 -8.02 -49.58 -15.84
C ASN A 348 -9.44 -49.03 -15.59
N ILE A 349 -9.85 -48.01 -16.33
CA ILE A 349 -11.19 -47.44 -16.23
C ILE A 349 -12.22 -48.38 -16.87
N THR A 350 -13.25 -48.75 -16.11
CA THR A 350 -14.34 -49.62 -16.56
C THR A 350 -15.70 -49.04 -16.19
N ASN A 351 -16.66 -49.06 -17.12
CA ASN A 351 -18.04 -48.59 -16.93
C ASN A 351 -18.22 -47.10 -16.59
N TYR A 352 -17.14 -46.33 -16.52
CA TYR A 352 -17.15 -44.88 -16.38
C TYR A 352 -17.00 -44.21 -17.76
N GLU A 353 -17.85 -43.22 -18.05
CA GLU A 353 -17.76 -42.41 -19.28
C GLU A 353 -16.82 -41.20 -19.04
N GLY A 354 -15.52 -41.48 -18.88
CA GLY A 354 -14.46 -40.48 -18.74
C GLY A 354 -13.07 -41.07 -18.99
N ASP A 355 -12.05 -40.22 -18.98
CA ASP A 355 -10.64 -40.62 -19.10
C ASP A 355 -9.99 -40.70 -17.70
N HIS A 356 -8.70 -41.06 -17.64
CA HIS A 356 -7.88 -40.91 -16.45
C HIS A 356 -7.86 -39.47 -15.96
N PHE A 357 -7.53 -39.23 -14.70
CA PHE A 357 -7.53 -37.88 -14.13
C PHE A 357 -6.77 -37.82 -12.80
N PHE A 358 -6.51 -36.60 -12.36
CA PHE A 358 -6.23 -36.29 -10.96
C PHE A 358 -7.20 -35.19 -10.47
N VAL A 359 -7.25 -34.97 -9.16
CA VAL A 359 -8.13 -33.96 -8.58
C VAL A 359 -7.30 -32.95 -7.78
N LEU A 360 -7.57 -31.66 -7.98
CA LEU A 360 -7.12 -30.62 -7.05
C LEU A 360 -8.28 -30.26 -6.13
N LEU A 361 -8.04 -30.26 -4.83
CA LEU A 361 -9.00 -29.84 -3.83
C LEU A 361 -8.57 -28.53 -3.20
N HIS A 362 -9.53 -27.65 -2.96
CA HIS A 362 -9.32 -26.36 -2.32
C HIS A 362 -10.15 -26.26 -1.05
N ILE A 363 -9.48 -25.94 0.05
CA ILE A 363 -10.10 -25.57 1.32
C ILE A 363 -10.11 -24.05 1.39
N GLU A 364 -11.28 -23.45 1.48
CA GLU A 364 -11.48 -22.02 1.75
C GLU A 364 -12.41 -21.85 2.96
N ASN A 365 -11.84 -21.65 4.14
CA ASN A 365 -12.49 -21.72 5.44
C ASN A 365 -13.17 -23.09 5.62
N ASN A 366 -14.49 -23.12 5.61
CA ASN A 366 -15.31 -24.32 5.72
C ASN A 366 -15.88 -24.78 4.37
N LEU A 367 -15.44 -24.19 3.25
CA LEU A 367 -15.81 -24.62 1.91
C LEU A 367 -14.73 -25.57 1.39
N ILE A 368 -15.16 -26.74 0.93
CA ILE A 368 -14.31 -27.71 0.23
C ILE A 368 -14.81 -27.76 -1.21
N SER A 369 -13.94 -27.47 -2.17
CA SER A 369 -14.20 -27.65 -3.60
C SER A 369 -13.20 -28.64 -4.19
N ALA A 370 -13.63 -29.33 -5.26
CA ALA A 370 -12.83 -30.30 -5.98
C ALA A 370 -12.90 -29.99 -7.47
N GLU A 371 -11.75 -29.96 -8.13
CA GLU A 371 -11.61 -29.74 -9.55
C GLU A 371 -10.91 -30.94 -10.18
N LYS A 372 -11.62 -31.61 -11.09
CA LYS A 372 -11.14 -32.78 -11.80
C LYS A 372 -10.39 -32.36 -13.06
N PHE A 373 -9.18 -32.87 -13.20
CA PHE A 373 -8.31 -32.64 -14.35
C PHE A 373 -8.18 -33.92 -15.16
N ASP A 374 -8.96 -34.01 -16.25
CA ASP A 374 -8.90 -35.14 -17.18
C ASP A 374 -7.49 -35.25 -17.78
N TYR A 375 -7.02 -36.49 -17.92
CA TYR A 375 -5.74 -36.88 -18.47
C TYR A 375 -5.71 -36.54 -19.97
N SER A 376 -5.18 -35.37 -20.25
CA SER A 376 -4.60 -34.96 -21.52
C SER A 376 -3.24 -34.38 -21.14
N PRO A 377 -2.15 -34.54 -21.93
CA PRO A 377 -0.85 -33.98 -21.58
C PRO A 377 -1.02 -32.51 -21.19
N PHE A 378 -0.80 -32.20 -19.92
CA PHE A 378 -0.87 -30.84 -19.43
C PHE A 378 0.42 -30.20 -19.92
N ASP A 379 0.34 -29.38 -20.96
CA ASP A 379 1.51 -28.70 -21.47
C ASP A 379 1.79 -27.47 -20.58
N LEU A 380 2.08 -27.76 -19.30
CA LEU A 380 2.45 -26.82 -18.25
C LEU A 380 3.97 -26.91 -18.05
N SER A 381 4.67 -25.78 -18.10
CA SER A 381 6.11 -25.76 -17.84
C SER A 381 6.58 -24.46 -17.21
N VAL A 382 7.63 -24.56 -16.39
CA VAL A 382 8.32 -23.41 -15.80
C VAL A 382 9.77 -23.39 -16.31
N ASN A 383 10.10 -22.36 -17.07
CA ASN A 383 11.41 -22.20 -17.69
C ASN A 383 12.18 -21.07 -16.99
N TYR A 384 13.18 -21.44 -16.19
CA TYR A 384 14.06 -20.48 -15.52
C TYR A 384 15.16 -19.97 -16.45
N GLU A 385 15.41 -18.66 -16.41
CA GLU A 385 16.60 -18.05 -16.95
C GLU A 385 17.76 -18.21 -15.94
N GLY A 386 18.63 -19.19 -16.18
CA GLY A 386 19.76 -19.48 -15.27
C GLY A 386 19.47 -20.63 -14.32
N VAL A 387 20.21 -20.68 -13.20
CA VAL A 387 20.10 -21.76 -12.20
C VAL A 387 19.22 -21.31 -11.02
N ASN A 388 18.32 -22.19 -10.57
CA ASN A 388 17.42 -21.95 -9.43
C ASN A 388 17.85 -22.73 -8.19
N ASP A 389 19.16 -22.76 -7.92
CA ASP A 389 19.80 -23.52 -6.84
C ASP A 389 20.15 -22.66 -5.60
N GLY A 390 19.83 -21.37 -5.64
CA GLY A 390 20.15 -20.42 -4.57
C GLY A 390 21.52 -19.79 -4.69
N THR A 391 22.18 -19.84 -5.86
CA THR A 391 23.44 -19.13 -6.12
C THR A 391 23.25 -17.70 -6.63
N GLU A 392 22.14 -17.42 -7.31
CA GLU A 392 21.80 -16.12 -7.91
C GLU A 392 21.04 -15.21 -6.92
N SER A 393 21.20 -13.89 -7.02
CA SER A 393 20.51 -12.91 -6.14
C SER A 393 19.12 -12.48 -6.66
N GLU A 394 18.80 -12.82 -7.91
CA GLU A 394 17.49 -12.62 -8.55
C GLU A 394 17.14 -13.82 -9.42
N SER A 395 15.86 -14.00 -9.72
CA SER A 395 15.36 -15.09 -10.58
C SER A 395 14.37 -14.55 -11.60
N HIS A 396 14.56 -14.95 -12.85
CA HIS A 396 13.66 -14.67 -13.96
C HIS A 396 13.19 -16.00 -14.53
N PHE A 397 11.88 -16.15 -14.74
CA PHE A 397 11.33 -17.38 -15.31
C PHE A 397 10.03 -17.12 -16.04
N THR A 398 9.72 -17.99 -16.99
CA THR A 398 8.48 -17.96 -17.75
C THR A 398 7.68 -19.22 -17.48
N ILE A 399 6.40 -19.04 -17.16
CA ILE A 399 5.45 -20.14 -17.03
C ILE A 399 4.61 -20.21 -18.30
N PHE A 400 4.47 -21.40 -18.84
CA PHE A 400 3.65 -21.69 -20.01
C PHE A 400 2.51 -22.60 -19.58
N ASN A 401 1.26 -22.16 -19.71
CA ASN A 401 0.09 -23.02 -19.75
C ASN A 401 -0.36 -23.16 -21.20
N ASN A 402 0.19 -24.11 -21.94
CA ASN A 402 -0.20 -24.38 -23.33
C ASN A 402 -1.43 -25.31 -23.42
N SER A 403 -2.09 -25.60 -22.29
CA SER A 403 -3.32 -26.38 -22.26
C SER A 403 -4.55 -25.50 -22.51
N ASP A 404 -5.67 -26.15 -22.86
CA ASP A 404 -6.98 -25.50 -22.98
C ASP A 404 -7.73 -25.40 -21.64
N LEU A 405 -7.06 -25.77 -20.53
CA LEU A 405 -7.62 -25.79 -19.19
C LEU A 405 -7.10 -24.60 -18.38
N GLU A 406 -7.96 -24.08 -17.51
CA GLU A 406 -7.55 -23.16 -16.46
C GLU A 406 -6.82 -23.96 -15.38
N ILE A 407 -5.69 -23.44 -14.91
CA ILE A 407 -4.96 -24.03 -13.78
C ILE A 407 -5.25 -23.13 -12.58
N PRO A 408 -6.18 -23.51 -11.68
CA PRO A 408 -6.63 -22.64 -10.60
C PRO A 408 -5.54 -22.39 -9.55
N TYR A 409 -4.53 -23.27 -9.53
CA TYR A 409 -3.48 -23.26 -8.53
C TYR A 409 -2.19 -23.87 -9.07
N MET A 410 -1.07 -23.18 -8.84
CA MET A 410 0.27 -23.76 -8.83
C MET A 410 1.23 -22.96 -7.95
N ARG A 411 2.34 -23.56 -7.53
CA ARG A 411 3.46 -22.88 -6.86
C ARG A 411 4.72 -22.92 -7.73
N ALA A 412 5.20 -21.74 -8.14
CA ALA A 412 6.51 -21.62 -8.80
C ALA A 412 7.60 -21.32 -7.77
N LYS A 413 8.56 -22.24 -7.63
CA LYS A 413 9.65 -22.25 -6.63
C LYS A 413 10.80 -21.33 -7.00
N VAL A 414 11.36 -20.62 -6.04
CA VAL A 414 12.48 -19.69 -6.24
C VAL A 414 13.48 -19.82 -5.09
N ASN A 415 14.76 -20.00 -5.42
CA ASN A 415 15.87 -20.04 -4.48
C ASN A 415 16.88 -18.95 -4.82
N LEU A 416 17.22 -18.08 -3.86
CA LEU A 416 18.09 -16.93 -4.06
C LEU A 416 19.19 -16.81 -2.99
N ASN A 417 20.37 -16.35 -3.40
CA ASN A 417 21.47 -15.95 -2.53
C ASN A 417 21.30 -14.50 -2.07
N THR A 418 20.44 -14.27 -1.09
CA THR A 418 20.20 -12.92 -0.57
C THR A 418 19.97 -12.88 0.95
N SER A 419 20.41 -11.80 1.59
CA SER A 419 20.03 -11.42 2.96
C SER A 419 18.80 -10.52 3.01
N GLU A 420 18.40 -10.01 1.86
CA GLU A 420 17.35 -9.04 1.73
C GLU A 420 16.00 -9.73 1.55
N LYS A 421 14.93 -9.02 1.87
CA LYS A 421 13.59 -9.47 1.52
C LYS A 421 13.41 -9.31 -0.01
N VAL A 422 12.57 -10.13 -0.64
CA VAL A 422 12.32 -10.12 -2.10
C VAL A 422 10.84 -10.01 -2.45
N TYR A 423 10.54 -9.56 -3.68
CA TYR A 423 9.20 -9.61 -4.28
C TYR A 423 9.18 -10.32 -5.61
N ALA A 424 8.01 -10.85 -5.96
CA ALA A 424 7.68 -11.33 -7.30
C ALA A 424 6.83 -10.30 -8.06
N ARG A 425 7.08 -10.17 -9.36
CA ARG A 425 6.23 -9.39 -10.27
C ARG A 425 6.18 -9.98 -11.68
N THR A 426 5.11 -9.69 -12.40
CA THR A 426 4.98 -10.01 -13.83
C THR A 426 5.79 -9.04 -14.71
N ALA A 427 5.96 -9.36 -15.99
CA ALA A 427 6.49 -8.43 -17.00
C ALA A 427 5.67 -7.13 -17.15
N ALA A 428 4.37 -7.16 -16.81
CA ALA A 428 3.52 -5.98 -16.75
C ALA A 428 3.68 -5.15 -15.46
N ASN A 429 4.68 -5.50 -14.62
CA ASN A 429 4.93 -4.93 -13.29
C ASN A 429 3.78 -5.17 -12.29
N GLU A 430 3.04 -6.27 -12.46
CA GLU A 430 2.02 -6.64 -11.51
C GLU A 430 2.64 -7.38 -10.33
N PHE A 431 2.44 -6.91 -9.11
CA PHE A 431 3.00 -7.54 -7.91
C PHE A 431 2.20 -8.79 -7.57
N ILE A 432 2.92 -9.88 -7.32
CA ILE A 432 2.31 -11.19 -7.05
C ILE A 432 2.69 -11.61 -5.62
N PRO A 433 1.78 -12.28 -4.88
CA PRO A 433 2.13 -12.88 -3.60
C PRO A 433 3.35 -13.77 -3.69
N PHE A 434 4.34 -13.47 -2.85
CA PHE A 434 5.55 -14.25 -2.73
C PHE A 434 5.79 -14.59 -1.27
N VAL A 435 5.87 -15.89 -0.98
CA VAL A 435 6.09 -16.43 0.36
C VAL A 435 7.52 -16.94 0.41
N SER A 436 8.27 -16.63 1.46
CA SER A 436 9.68 -17.02 1.55
C SER A 436 10.20 -17.12 2.98
N ALA A 437 11.17 -17.99 3.19
CA ALA A 437 11.99 -18.08 4.39
C ALA A 437 13.47 -18.21 4.05
N LYS A 438 14.34 -17.79 4.98
CA LYS A 438 15.79 -17.95 4.82
C LYS A 438 16.23 -19.23 5.52
N ILE A 439 16.59 -20.24 4.73
CA ILE A 439 16.94 -21.59 5.17
C ILE A 439 18.36 -21.93 4.70
N ASP A 440 19.24 -22.32 5.61
CA ASP A 440 20.66 -22.63 5.31
C ASP A 440 21.38 -21.52 4.51
N ASN A 441 21.09 -20.26 4.83
CA ASN A 441 21.56 -19.05 4.13
C ASN A 441 21.02 -18.82 2.71
N VAL A 442 20.15 -19.68 2.19
CA VAL A 442 19.44 -19.49 0.92
C VAL A 442 18.05 -18.94 1.23
N LEU A 443 17.64 -17.87 0.55
CA LEU A 443 16.24 -17.44 0.56
C LEU A 443 15.46 -18.39 -0.33
N ARG A 444 14.57 -19.17 0.27
CA ARG A 444 13.69 -20.11 -0.42
C ARG A 444 12.29 -19.53 -0.40
N GLY A 445 11.62 -19.56 -1.54
CA GLY A 445 10.29 -19.01 -1.64
C GLY A 445 9.53 -19.52 -2.84
N TYR A 446 8.30 -19.04 -2.98
CA TYR A 446 7.44 -19.37 -4.10
C TYR A 446 6.40 -18.29 -4.31
N THR A 447 5.89 -18.24 -5.55
CA THR A 447 4.67 -17.51 -5.90
C THR A 447 3.53 -18.50 -6.12
N GLN A 448 2.35 -18.20 -5.59
CA GLN A 448 1.12 -18.95 -5.84
C GLN A 448 0.31 -18.26 -6.94
N LEU A 449 -0.15 -19.02 -7.92
CA LEU A 449 -0.72 -18.50 -9.17
C LEU A 449 -1.95 -19.29 -9.60
N SER A 450 -2.86 -18.61 -10.30
CA SER A 450 -3.84 -19.21 -11.21
C SER A 450 -3.44 -18.81 -12.63
N LEU A 451 -3.59 -19.73 -13.58
CA LEU A 451 -3.25 -19.51 -14.99
C LEU A 451 -4.46 -19.76 -15.88
N ALA A 452 -4.74 -18.80 -16.75
CA ALA A 452 -5.75 -18.96 -17.79
C ALA A 452 -5.28 -19.96 -18.87
N PRO A 453 -6.21 -20.54 -19.65
CA PRO A 453 -5.86 -21.35 -20.82
C PRO A 453 -4.97 -20.59 -21.80
N GLN A 454 -3.96 -21.27 -22.37
CA GLN A 454 -3.03 -20.71 -23.35
C GLN A 454 -2.24 -19.47 -22.84
N GLU A 455 -2.04 -19.34 -21.53
CA GLU A 455 -1.32 -18.21 -20.91
C GLU A 455 0.19 -18.41 -20.90
N ILE A 456 0.92 -17.30 -21.13
CA ILE A 456 2.36 -17.21 -20.94
C ILE A 456 2.63 -16.10 -19.93
N LEU A 457 3.19 -16.45 -18.78
CA LEU A 457 3.45 -15.52 -17.68
C LEU A 457 4.94 -15.42 -17.39
N GLU A 458 5.51 -14.24 -17.64
CA GLU A 458 6.90 -13.93 -17.30
C GLU A 458 6.97 -13.31 -15.91
N ILE A 459 7.78 -13.89 -15.03
CA ILE A 459 7.92 -13.51 -13.63
C ILE A 459 9.37 -13.17 -13.31
N THR A 460 9.55 -12.11 -12.54
CA THR A 460 10.82 -11.71 -11.95
C THR A 460 10.70 -11.70 -10.43
N VAL A 461 11.65 -12.33 -9.74
CA VAL A 461 11.81 -12.27 -8.28
C VAL A 461 13.14 -11.63 -7.94
N LYS A 462 13.11 -10.50 -7.21
CA LYS A 462 14.31 -9.75 -6.84
C LYS A 462 14.16 -9.01 -5.50
N GLU A 463 15.28 -8.52 -4.97
CA GLU A 463 15.38 -7.84 -3.68
C GLU A 463 14.60 -6.51 -3.59
N TYR A 464 14.09 -6.19 -2.40
CA TYR A 464 13.45 -4.91 -2.10
C TYR A 464 14.47 -3.79 -1.83
N HIS A 465 14.79 -3.00 -2.84
CA HIS A 465 15.62 -1.80 -2.67
C HIS A 465 14.90 -0.48 -2.95
N GLN A 466 13.62 -0.55 -3.34
CA GLN A 466 12.88 0.59 -3.85
C GLN A 466 11.57 0.77 -3.09
N LEU A 467 11.27 2.02 -2.72
CA LEU A 467 10.00 2.37 -2.10
C LEU A 467 8.94 2.56 -3.18
N LEU A 468 7.76 2.05 -2.89
CA LEU A 468 6.62 2.13 -3.80
C LEU A 468 5.68 3.26 -3.39
N THR A 469 5.19 4.00 -4.38
CA THR A 469 4.14 5.00 -4.17
C THR A 469 2.82 4.33 -3.83
N GLU A 470 1.94 5.05 -3.13
CA GLU A 470 0.56 4.62 -2.83
C GLU A 470 0.40 3.40 -1.89
N THR A 471 1.46 2.65 -1.61
CA THR A 471 1.48 1.54 -0.63
C THR A 471 2.08 1.96 0.72
N VAL A 472 1.98 1.06 1.71
CA VAL A 472 2.67 1.18 3.00
C VAL A 472 4.03 0.52 2.86
N ASN A 473 5.10 1.26 3.11
CA ASN A 473 6.45 0.73 3.12
C ASN A 473 6.96 0.66 4.56
N LEU A 474 7.39 -0.51 5.00
CA LEU A 474 8.16 -0.68 6.23
C LEU A 474 9.63 -0.59 5.86
N VAL A 475 10.37 0.24 6.57
CA VAL A 475 11.83 0.32 6.43
C VAL A 475 12.42 -0.05 7.79
N ASP A 476 13.26 -1.06 7.80
CA ASP A 476 13.93 -1.49 9.02
C ASP A 476 15.20 -0.66 9.31
N ASN A 477 15.87 -1.02 10.40
CA ASN A 477 17.10 -0.40 10.83
C ASN A 477 18.34 -0.88 10.03
N THR A 478 18.15 -1.52 8.88
CA THR A 478 19.23 -1.83 7.92
C THR A 478 19.00 -1.14 6.57
N GLY A 479 17.86 -0.48 6.39
CA GLY A 479 17.51 0.19 5.13
C GLY A 479 16.69 -0.66 4.18
N VAL A 480 16.38 -1.90 4.59
CA VAL A 480 15.65 -2.86 3.78
C VAL A 480 14.19 -2.46 3.75
N VAL A 481 13.62 -2.43 2.55
CA VAL A 481 12.22 -2.11 2.33
C VAL A 481 11.39 -3.40 2.42
N ALA A 482 10.24 -3.34 3.06
CA ALA A 482 9.26 -4.42 3.05
C ALA A 482 7.86 -3.85 2.83
N PHE A 483 7.01 -4.60 2.13
CA PHE A 483 5.60 -4.25 1.96
C PHE A 483 4.75 -5.20 2.83
N PRO A 484 4.11 -4.72 3.90
CA PRO A 484 3.28 -5.55 4.77
C PRO A 484 1.97 -5.97 4.08
N VAL A 485 1.63 -5.31 2.97
CA VAL A 485 0.55 -5.67 2.04
C VAL A 485 1.14 -5.52 0.65
N LEU A 486 0.90 -6.51 -0.22
CA LEU A 486 1.38 -6.44 -1.60
C LEU A 486 0.88 -5.16 -2.28
N PRO A 487 1.79 -4.43 -2.95
CA PRO A 487 1.42 -3.23 -3.68
C PRO A 487 0.44 -3.55 -4.80
N LYS A 488 -0.43 -2.61 -5.15
CA LYS A 488 -1.25 -2.74 -6.35
C LYS A 488 -0.40 -2.48 -7.59
N ASN A 489 -0.79 -3.04 -8.74
CA ASN A 489 -0.11 -2.86 -10.03
C ASN A 489 0.02 -1.40 -10.49
N THR A 490 -0.70 -0.46 -9.87
CA THR A 490 -0.59 0.98 -10.12
C THR A 490 0.48 1.68 -9.28
N ALA A 491 1.11 0.98 -8.33
CA ALA A 491 2.16 1.54 -7.49
C ALA A 491 3.45 1.72 -8.28
N GLN A 492 3.98 2.95 -8.32
CA GLN A 492 5.22 3.25 -9.03
C GLN A 492 6.43 3.06 -8.11
N GLU A 493 7.44 2.35 -8.63
CA GLU A 493 8.77 2.25 -8.03
C GLU A 493 9.46 3.63 -7.98
N SER A 494 10.04 3.95 -6.82
CA SER A 494 10.90 5.11 -6.65
C SER A 494 12.15 4.71 -5.88
N ASP A 495 13.30 5.16 -6.36
CA ASP A 495 14.58 4.94 -5.69
C ASP A 495 14.58 5.70 -4.37
N ILE A 496 14.51 4.98 -3.26
CA ILE A 496 14.73 5.53 -1.93
C ILE A 496 15.65 4.59 -1.17
N ALA A 497 16.85 5.07 -0.87
CA ALA A 497 17.77 4.41 0.06
C ALA A 497 17.66 5.09 1.44
N ALA A 498 17.48 4.30 2.50
CA ALA A 498 17.61 4.77 3.87
C ALA A 498 18.75 4.01 4.55
N VAL A 499 19.73 4.71 5.11
CA VAL A 499 20.76 4.10 5.97
C VAL A 499 20.56 4.64 7.39
N PRO A 500 20.31 3.80 8.40
CA PRO A 500 19.98 4.29 9.74
C PRO A 500 21.20 4.30 10.66
N SER A 501 21.54 5.49 11.16
CA SER A 501 22.22 5.67 12.46
C SER A 501 22.10 7.13 12.93
N THR A 502 21.40 7.42 14.04
CA THR A 502 21.32 8.74 14.75
C THR A 502 20.95 10.02 13.95
N GLN A 503 21.02 9.98 12.62
CA GLN A 503 20.66 10.93 11.59
C GLN A 503 20.30 10.08 10.36
N ALA A 504 19.08 10.20 9.84
CA ALA A 504 18.66 9.49 8.64
C ALA A 504 18.56 10.52 7.51
N THR A 505 19.33 10.32 6.43
CA THR A 505 19.09 11.05 5.18
C THR A 505 18.13 10.21 4.36
N ILE A 506 16.94 10.74 4.07
CA ILE A 506 15.98 10.10 3.16
C ILE A 506 16.06 10.86 1.84
N THR A 507 16.71 10.26 0.85
CA THR A 507 16.71 10.81 -0.51
C THR A 507 15.41 10.45 -1.19
N ILE A 508 14.64 11.45 -1.64
CA ILE A 508 13.36 11.25 -2.32
C ILE A 508 13.40 11.98 -3.67
N SER A 509 13.74 11.27 -4.74
CA SER A 509 13.70 11.82 -6.10
C SER A 509 12.28 11.84 -6.69
N GLN A 510 12.06 12.76 -7.63
CA GLN A 510 10.85 12.93 -8.45
C GLN A 510 9.59 13.32 -7.66
N TRP A 511 9.43 14.64 -7.48
CA TRP A 511 8.23 15.29 -6.93
C TRP A 511 7.47 16.06 -8.01
N ASP A 512 7.23 15.45 -9.17
CA ASP A 512 6.81 16.18 -10.37
C ASP A 512 5.28 16.29 -10.49
N MET A 513 4.50 15.44 -9.82
CA MET A 513 3.03 15.47 -9.86
C MET A 513 2.41 16.10 -8.60
N PRO A 514 1.44 17.03 -8.73
CA PRO A 514 0.81 17.68 -7.59
C PRO A 514 0.15 16.64 -6.66
N PHE A 515 0.19 16.88 -5.35
CA PHE A 515 -0.38 15.98 -4.32
C PHE A 515 0.24 14.59 -4.22
N GLN A 516 1.44 14.38 -4.76
CA GLN A 516 2.21 13.16 -4.49
C GLN A 516 2.34 12.94 -2.99
N LYS A 517 2.18 11.68 -2.58
CA LYS A 517 2.21 11.26 -1.18
C LYS A 517 3.30 10.24 -1.02
N ARG A 518 4.20 10.48 -0.07
CA ARG A 518 5.20 9.51 0.38
C ARG A 518 4.82 9.05 1.76
N LYS A 519 4.84 7.74 2.01
CA LYS A 519 4.55 7.14 3.31
C LYS A 519 5.64 6.16 3.67
N TRP A 520 6.07 6.21 4.92
CA TRP A 520 6.94 5.19 5.49
C TRP A 520 6.57 4.97 6.95
N THR A 521 6.79 3.76 7.43
CA THR A 521 6.63 3.42 8.85
C THR A 521 7.99 3.10 9.44
N GLU A 522 8.24 3.65 10.62
CA GLU A 522 9.44 3.44 11.41
C GLU A 522 9.07 2.78 12.75
N ILE A 523 9.92 1.86 13.21
CA ILE A 523 9.86 1.26 14.55
C ILE A 523 11.03 1.82 15.37
N ALA A 524 10.75 2.51 16.48
CA ALA A 524 11.76 3.20 17.31
C ALA A 524 11.40 3.12 18.80
N SER A 525 12.40 3.10 19.70
CA SER A 525 12.15 3.02 21.14
C SER A 525 11.63 4.35 21.70
N ALA A 526 10.83 4.30 22.75
CA ALA A 526 10.32 5.52 23.39
C ALA A 526 11.47 6.37 23.95
N GLY A 527 11.57 7.63 23.51
CA GLY A 527 12.65 8.57 23.86
C GLY A 527 13.62 8.89 22.73
N ASP A 528 13.69 8.06 21.69
CA ASP A 528 14.62 8.25 20.57
C ASP A 528 14.29 9.49 19.74
N SER A 529 15.30 10.26 19.32
CA SER A 529 15.13 11.39 18.41
C SER A 529 15.78 11.08 17.07
N ALA A 530 15.03 11.22 15.99
CA ALA A 530 15.54 11.07 14.63
C ALA A 530 15.38 12.40 13.88
N THR A 531 16.42 12.79 13.15
CA THR A 531 16.36 13.91 12.19
C THR A 531 16.31 13.32 10.80
N TYR A 532 15.36 13.83 10.01
CA TYR A 532 15.06 13.44 8.65
C TYR A 532 15.42 14.58 7.73
N THR A 533 16.32 14.34 6.78
CA THR A 533 16.56 15.26 5.67
C THR A 533 15.92 14.67 4.42
N LEU A 534 15.00 15.43 3.81
CA LEU A 534 14.38 15.15 2.52
C LEU A 534 15.15 15.93 1.46
N SER A 535 15.72 15.26 0.46
CA SER A 535 16.45 15.90 -0.64
C SER A 535 15.72 15.74 -1.98
N SER A 536 16.17 16.46 -3.02
CA SER A 536 15.58 16.45 -4.37
C SER A 536 14.12 16.93 -4.44
N LEU A 537 13.78 17.85 -3.54
CA LEU A 537 12.46 18.48 -3.51
C LEU A 537 12.30 19.50 -4.64
N ASN A 538 11.09 19.63 -5.18
CA ASN A 538 10.76 20.74 -6.05
C ASN A 538 10.64 22.01 -5.20
N ARG A 539 11.58 22.96 -5.38
CA ARG A 539 11.60 24.24 -4.65
C ARG A 539 10.33 25.08 -4.80
N LEU A 540 9.50 24.80 -5.80
CA LEU A 540 8.22 25.45 -6.04
C LEU A 540 7.05 24.80 -5.29
N ARG A 541 7.31 23.90 -4.34
CA ARG A 541 6.29 23.15 -3.60
C ARG A 541 6.55 23.16 -2.11
N GLN A 542 5.46 23.17 -1.35
CA GLN A 542 5.50 23.01 0.11
C GLN A 542 5.20 21.56 0.47
N TYR A 543 5.81 21.06 1.52
CA TYR A 543 5.68 19.66 1.91
C TYR A 543 5.04 19.57 3.30
N GLN A 544 3.85 18.98 3.39
CA GLN A 544 3.20 18.75 4.67
C GLN A 544 3.63 17.42 5.27
N VAL A 545 4.12 17.46 6.51
CA VAL A 545 4.52 16.28 7.26
C VAL A 545 3.40 15.87 8.22
N PHE A 546 3.01 14.61 8.16
CA PHE A 546 2.09 13.98 9.09
C PHE A 546 2.82 12.84 9.81
N LEU A 547 2.59 12.74 11.12
CA LEU A 547 3.07 11.64 11.96
C LEU A 547 1.88 11.01 12.68
N ASN A 548 1.68 9.70 12.49
CA ASN A 548 0.55 8.94 13.03
C ASN A 548 -0.79 9.61 12.70
N GLY A 549 -0.95 10.06 11.45
CA GLY A 549 -2.14 10.76 10.96
C GLY A 549 -2.29 12.21 11.44
N LYS A 550 -1.44 12.71 12.34
CA LYS A 550 -1.49 14.10 12.84
C LYS A 550 -0.55 14.99 12.06
N PHE A 551 -1.03 16.13 11.60
CA PHE A 551 -0.20 17.17 10.98
C PHE A 551 0.89 17.64 11.97
N LYS A 552 2.12 17.78 11.47
CA LYS A 552 3.30 18.16 12.26
C LYS A 552 3.91 19.48 11.83
N GLY A 553 3.75 19.84 10.57
CA GLY A 553 4.27 21.08 10.05
C GLY A 553 4.38 21.05 8.53
N LYS A 554 4.67 22.21 7.98
CA LYS A 554 5.05 22.42 6.59
C LYS A 554 6.57 22.48 6.51
N LEU A 555 7.12 21.99 5.40
CA LEU A 555 8.52 22.06 5.05
C LEU A 555 8.65 22.78 3.71
N ASN A 556 9.48 23.81 3.69
CA ASN A 556 9.85 24.53 2.49
C ASN A 556 11.27 24.09 2.09
N PRO A 557 11.50 23.69 0.83
CA PRO A 557 12.85 23.37 0.37
C PRO A 557 13.78 24.58 0.48
N ASP A 558 15.03 24.33 0.86
CA ASP A 558 16.11 25.31 0.78
C ASP A 558 16.62 25.49 -0.67
N LEU A 559 17.61 26.37 -0.85
CA LEU A 559 18.24 26.61 -2.16
C LEU A 559 18.94 25.37 -2.76
N ASN A 560 19.14 24.32 -1.96
CA ASN A 560 19.69 23.03 -2.40
C ASN A 560 18.60 21.98 -2.65
N ASN A 561 17.33 22.39 -2.74
CA ASN A 561 16.19 21.49 -2.93
C ASN A 561 16.04 20.46 -1.78
N SER A 562 16.34 20.87 -0.55
CA SER A 562 16.32 20.00 0.63
C SER A 562 15.50 20.60 1.78
N ALA A 563 14.88 19.77 2.60
CA ALA A 563 14.21 20.18 3.83
C ALA A 563 14.39 19.18 4.96
N THR A 564 14.53 19.67 6.19
CA THR A 564 14.83 18.83 7.36
C THR A 564 13.75 18.94 8.43
N PHE A 565 13.40 17.83 9.07
CA PHE A 565 12.54 17.83 10.26
C PHE A 565 13.01 16.81 11.31
N THR A 566 12.70 17.07 12.58
CA THR A 566 13.07 16.18 13.70
C THR A 566 11.83 15.62 14.36
N ALA A 567 11.85 14.33 14.69
CA ALA A 567 10.77 13.65 15.40
C ALA A 567 11.29 12.91 16.64
N GLN A 568 10.72 13.24 17.80
CA GLN A 568 10.93 12.49 19.05
C GLN A 568 9.95 11.31 19.16
N ALA A 569 10.45 10.14 19.51
CA ALA A 569 9.70 8.91 19.65
C ALA A 569 8.95 8.93 20.99
N LYS A 570 7.62 8.96 20.90
CA LYS A 570 6.73 8.80 22.06
C LYS A 570 6.02 7.43 22.09
N LYS A 571 6.21 6.61 21.05
CA LYS A 571 5.60 5.29 20.83
C LYS A 571 6.55 4.42 20.00
N ALA A 572 6.40 3.10 20.12
CA ALA A 572 7.19 2.10 19.41
C ALA A 572 7.07 2.18 17.87
N ARG A 573 5.94 2.65 17.36
CA ARG A 573 5.64 2.75 15.93
C ARG A 573 5.31 4.19 15.51
N ARG A 574 5.87 4.60 14.37
CA ARG A 574 5.69 5.93 13.76
C ARG A 574 5.37 5.78 12.28
N ASP A 575 4.15 6.13 11.90
CA ASP A 575 3.72 6.20 10.51
C ASP A 575 3.87 7.63 10.00
N TYR A 576 4.85 7.87 9.13
CA TYR A 576 5.03 9.15 8.48
C TYR A 576 4.28 9.19 7.16
N ARG A 577 3.73 10.36 6.86
CA ARG A 577 3.17 10.69 5.56
C ARG A 577 3.60 12.10 5.20
N VAL A 578 4.31 12.25 4.08
CA VAL A 578 4.66 13.55 3.50
C VAL A 578 3.82 13.76 2.24
N ILE A 579 3.20 14.92 2.13
CA ILE A 579 2.37 15.30 0.99
C ILE A 579 3.00 16.54 0.36
N ALA A 580 3.36 16.46 -0.92
CA ALA A 580 3.70 17.66 -1.68
C ALA A 580 2.42 18.43 -1.98
N ILE A 581 2.45 19.72 -1.70
CA ILE A 581 1.36 20.63 -1.95
C ILE A 581 1.87 21.66 -2.95
N PRO A 582 1.17 21.84 -4.07
CA PRO A 582 1.45 22.94 -4.98
C PRO A 582 1.34 24.26 -4.22
N THR A 583 2.29 25.17 -4.42
CA THR A 583 2.21 26.48 -3.77
C THR A 583 1.90 27.58 -4.74
N ARG A 584 0.94 28.41 -4.30
CA ARG A 584 0.32 29.51 -5.03
C ARG A 584 1.08 30.81 -4.81
N VAL A 585 2.41 30.79 -4.91
CA VAL A 585 3.16 32.04 -4.82
C VAL A 585 3.39 32.58 -6.21
N ALA A 586 2.91 33.80 -6.46
CA ALA A 586 3.10 34.47 -7.74
C ALA A 586 4.60 34.67 -8.00
N GLN A 587 5.07 34.14 -9.13
CA GLN A 587 6.45 34.30 -9.61
C GLN A 587 6.56 35.39 -10.69
N TYR A 588 5.46 36.10 -10.93
CA TYR A 588 5.32 37.05 -12.02
C TYR A 588 4.96 38.43 -11.48
N VAL A 589 5.56 39.45 -12.08
CA VAL A 589 5.13 40.83 -11.87
C VAL A 589 4.11 41.17 -12.95
N GLY A 590 2.86 41.39 -12.55
CA GLY A 590 1.84 41.96 -13.42
C GLY A 590 1.72 43.47 -13.21
N ALA A 591 1.77 44.23 -14.30
CA ALA A 591 1.73 45.68 -14.28
C ALA A 591 0.80 46.24 -15.37
N MET A 592 -0.01 47.23 -15.00
CA MET A 592 -0.99 47.88 -15.87
C MET A 592 -0.99 49.41 -15.69
N PRO A 593 -1.40 50.20 -16.69
CA PRO A 593 -1.48 51.65 -16.59
C PRO A 593 -2.43 52.10 -15.48
N ALA A 594 -1.98 52.98 -14.60
CA ALA A 594 -2.90 53.64 -13.66
C ALA A 594 -3.80 54.67 -14.37
N SER A 595 -3.27 55.34 -15.40
CA SER A 595 -3.97 56.28 -16.27
C SER A 595 -3.34 56.35 -17.66
N ALA A 596 -4.04 56.91 -18.65
CA ALA A 596 -3.51 57.29 -19.97
C ALA A 596 -2.82 56.20 -20.83
N GLY A 597 -2.94 54.91 -20.49
CA GLY A 597 -2.29 53.79 -21.21
C GLY A 597 -3.23 52.72 -21.78
N GLY A 598 -4.55 52.93 -21.67
CA GLY A 598 -5.55 51.94 -22.09
C GLY A 598 -5.62 50.72 -21.17
N ALA A 599 -6.40 49.71 -21.57
CA ALA A 599 -6.54 48.44 -20.84
C ALA A 599 -5.37 47.46 -21.00
N ASN A 600 -4.15 47.96 -21.20
CA ASN A 600 -2.97 47.13 -21.46
C ASN A 600 -2.45 46.51 -20.15
N LEU A 601 -2.02 45.25 -20.19
CA LEU A 601 -1.39 44.55 -19.10
C LEU A 601 -0.07 43.95 -19.59
N SER A 602 0.98 44.01 -18.77
CA SER A 602 2.28 43.41 -19.05
C SER A 602 2.72 42.51 -17.90
N LEU A 603 3.21 41.33 -18.26
CA LEU A 603 3.68 40.30 -17.34
C LEU A 603 5.20 40.12 -17.49
N PHE A 604 5.88 40.02 -16.36
CA PHE A 604 7.33 39.82 -16.28
C PHE A 604 7.65 38.59 -15.42
N ASN A 605 8.67 37.81 -15.79
CA ASN A 605 9.15 36.66 -15.02
C ASN A 605 10.17 37.05 -13.93
N GLN A 606 10.73 36.03 -13.29
CA GLN A 606 11.76 36.12 -12.25
C GLN A 606 13.06 36.80 -12.72
N ASP A 607 13.39 36.69 -14.01
CA ASP A 607 14.56 37.34 -14.63
C ASP A 607 14.25 38.77 -15.10
N HIS A 608 13.03 39.25 -14.83
CA HIS A 608 12.48 40.55 -15.26
C HIS A 608 12.28 40.69 -16.77
N ASP A 609 12.35 39.58 -17.50
CA ASP A 609 11.99 39.55 -18.90
C ASP A 609 10.48 39.68 -19.04
N LYS A 610 10.06 40.54 -19.97
CA LYS A 610 8.65 40.65 -20.34
C LYS A 610 8.23 39.37 -21.06
N ILE A 611 7.49 38.52 -20.36
CA ILE A 611 6.99 37.25 -20.91
C ILE A 611 5.69 37.43 -21.70
N ASN A 612 4.90 38.44 -21.38
CA ASN A 612 3.63 38.65 -22.07
C ASN A 612 3.12 40.10 -22.00
N ALA A 613 2.25 40.47 -22.95
CA ALA A 613 1.37 41.63 -22.83
C ALA A 613 0.14 41.54 -23.73
N PHE A 614 -1.00 41.96 -23.18
CA PHE A 614 -2.28 41.93 -23.86
C PHE A 614 -3.24 43.00 -23.32
N PHE A 615 -4.35 43.22 -24.00
CA PHE A 615 -5.40 44.12 -23.55
C PHE A 615 -6.46 43.33 -22.77
N ALA A 616 -6.66 43.65 -21.49
CA ALA A 616 -7.66 42.99 -20.63
C ALA A 616 -9.11 43.41 -20.96
N TYR A 617 -9.26 44.59 -21.58
CA TYR A 617 -10.55 45.15 -22.00
C TYR A 617 -10.41 45.88 -23.34
N ASP A 618 -11.53 46.39 -23.86
CA ASP A 618 -11.54 47.22 -25.06
C ASP A 618 -10.56 48.41 -24.93
N LYS A 619 -9.84 48.72 -26.02
CA LYS A 619 -8.82 49.78 -26.06
C LYS A 619 -9.37 51.17 -25.75
N SER A 620 -10.68 51.37 -25.85
CA SER A 620 -11.35 52.62 -25.46
C SER A 620 -11.48 52.82 -23.94
N LEU A 621 -11.16 51.79 -23.13
CA LEU A 621 -11.05 51.92 -21.69
C LEU A 621 -9.78 52.72 -21.33
N ASN A 622 -9.95 54.01 -21.08
CA ASN A 622 -8.86 54.94 -20.76
C ASN A 622 -8.62 55.14 -19.24
N HIS A 623 -9.18 54.26 -18.41
CA HIS A 623 -9.06 54.28 -16.94
C HIS A 623 -8.34 53.02 -16.46
N GLY A 624 -7.67 53.09 -15.30
CA GLY A 624 -6.96 51.96 -14.72
C GLY A 624 -7.88 50.80 -14.31
N PHE A 625 -7.30 49.64 -14.07
CA PHE A 625 -7.96 48.45 -13.55
C PHE A 625 -7.03 47.80 -12.52
N ASP A 626 -7.61 47.06 -11.57
CA ASP A 626 -6.87 46.27 -10.58
C ASP A 626 -6.80 44.81 -11.06
N SER A 627 -5.85 44.03 -10.53
CA SER A 627 -5.79 42.60 -10.79
C SER A 627 -5.23 41.79 -9.62
N TRP A 628 -5.51 40.50 -9.63
CA TRP A 628 -5.07 39.51 -8.64
C TRP A 628 -4.58 38.24 -9.32
N TRP A 629 -3.57 37.61 -8.72
CA TRP A 629 -3.17 36.24 -9.03
C TRP A 629 -4.04 35.24 -8.28
N ILE A 630 -4.75 34.37 -8.99
CA ILE A 630 -5.77 33.45 -8.44
C ILE A 630 -5.72 32.15 -9.21
N ASP A 631 -5.60 31.01 -8.54
CA ASP A 631 -5.80 29.69 -9.16
C ASP A 631 -7.32 29.42 -9.25
N LEU A 632 -7.93 29.78 -10.39
CA LEU A 632 -9.37 29.72 -10.56
C LEU A 632 -9.84 28.32 -10.93
N ASP A 633 -9.04 27.58 -11.69
CA ASP A 633 -9.47 26.34 -12.31
C ASP A 633 -9.01 25.06 -11.57
N GLY A 634 -8.09 25.23 -10.62
CA GLY A 634 -7.58 24.19 -9.74
C GLY A 634 -6.43 23.39 -10.36
N ASP A 635 -5.82 23.89 -11.44
CA ASP A 635 -4.63 23.29 -12.05
C ASP A 635 -3.34 23.60 -11.26
N ASN A 636 -3.41 24.51 -10.28
CA ASN A 636 -2.30 25.01 -9.46
C ASN A 636 -1.30 25.91 -10.21
N GLU A 637 -1.67 26.38 -11.40
CA GLU A 637 -1.09 27.55 -12.01
C GLU A 637 -1.92 28.77 -11.61
N LEU A 638 -1.28 29.94 -11.49
CA LEU A 638 -1.99 31.16 -11.12
C LEU A 638 -2.61 31.78 -12.36
N ASP A 639 -3.93 31.96 -12.35
CA ASP A 639 -4.63 32.77 -13.32
C ASP A 639 -4.61 34.25 -12.92
N LEU A 640 -4.84 35.10 -13.91
CA LEU A 640 -4.92 36.53 -13.75
C LEU A 640 -6.37 36.99 -13.81
N VAL A 641 -6.88 37.56 -12.72
CA VAL A 641 -8.21 38.16 -12.69
C VAL A 641 -8.11 39.67 -12.65
N THR A 642 -8.82 40.33 -13.56
CA THR A 642 -8.84 41.78 -13.72
C THR A 642 -10.20 42.34 -13.35
N VAL A 643 -10.21 43.50 -12.66
CA VAL A 643 -11.42 44.27 -12.36
C VAL A 643 -11.23 45.75 -12.68
N PRO A 644 -12.17 46.41 -13.35
CA PRO A 644 -12.05 47.83 -13.67
C PRO A 644 -12.16 48.70 -12.41
N THR A 645 -11.41 49.81 -12.39
CA THR A 645 -11.66 50.86 -11.39
C THR A 645 -12.98 51.60 -11.70
N ALA A 646 -13.48 52.37 -10.75
CA ALA A 646 -14.76 53.09 -10.88
C ALA A 646 -14.80 54.01 -12.12
N GLY A 647 -15.96 54.13 -12.77
CA GLY A 647 -16.22 55.17 -13.77
C GLY A 647 -16.84 54.73 -15.10
N LYS A 648 -16.52 53.56 -15.66
CA LYS A 648 -17.04 53.17 -17.00
C LYS A 648 -17.39 51.69 -17.23
N HIS A 649 -16.78 50.73 -16.55
CA HIS A 649 -16.99 49.29 -16.79
C HIS A 649 -17.21 48.53 -15.47
N SER A 650 -17.89 47.39 -15.52
CA SER A 650 -18.18 46.53 -14.36
C SER A 650 -17.88 45.06 -14.61
N GLN A 651 -17.19 44.74 -15.71
CA GLN A 651 -16.87 43.37 -16.09
C GLN A 651 -15.60 42.91 -15.37
N ILE A 652 -15.70 41.82 -14.64
CA ILE A 652 -14.54 41.05 -14.20
C ILE A 652 -14.13 40.14 -15.36
N SER A 653 -12.83 40.05 -15.64
CA SER A 653 -12.30 39.18 -16.70
C SER A 653 -11.10 38.38 -16.17
N ALA A 654 -11.07 37.10 -16.46
CA ALA A 654 -10.02 36.17 -16.06
C ALA A 654 -9.24 35.66 -17.27
N PHE A 655 -7.94 35.49 -17.12
CA PHE A 655 -7.00 35.08 -18.14
C PHE A 655 -5.98 34.11 -17.56
N THR A 656 -5.48 33.18 -18.36
CA THR A 656 -4.26 32.43 -18.06
C THR A 656 -3.03 33.36 -18.14
N THR A 657 -1.87 32.91 -17.64
CA THR A 657 -0.59 33.66 -17.70
C THR A 657 -0.11 33.92 -19.14
N ASP A 658 -0.44 33.05 -20.09
CA ASP A 658 -0.20 33.26 -21.52
C ASP A 658 -1.20 34.24 -22.18
N GLY A 659 -2.14 34.80 -21.40
CA GLY A 659 -3.07 35.83 -21.82
C GLY A 659 -4.33 35.30 -22.52
N ALA A 660 -4.53 33.97 -22.55
CA ALA A 660 -5.76 33.40 -23.07
C ALA A 660 -6.94 33.72 -22.13
N SER A 661 -8.07 34.15 -22.71
CA SER A 661 -9.27 34.47 -21.93
C SER A 661 -9.90 33.19 -21.35
N LEU A 662 -10.12 33.18 -20.05
CA LEU A 662 -10.82 32.14 -19.32
C LEU A 662 -12.31 32.43 -19.24
N ALA A 663 -12.71 33.50 -18.54
CA ALA A 663 -14.11 33.86 -18.37
C ALA A 663 -14.30 35.34 -18.07
N SER A 664 -15.54 35.79 -18.13
CA SER A 664 -15.90 37.12 -17.66
C SER A 664 -17.30 37.20 -17.08
N ILE A 665 -17.55 38.16 -16.21
CA ILE A 665 -18.84 38.34 -15.54
C ILE A 665 -19.11 39.79 -15.15
N TYR A 666 -20.40 40.16 -15.13
CA TYR A 666 -20.90 41.45 -14.65
C TYR A 666 -21.61 41.28 -13.30
N PRO A 667 -20.88 41.24 -12.16
CA PRO A 667 -21.46 40.83 -10.88
C PRO A 667 -22.59 41.75 -10.40
N PHE A 668 -22.54 43.03 -10.73
CA PHE A 668 -23.54 44.04 -10.35
C PHE A 668 -24.31 44.62 -11.55
N GLY A 669 -24.25 43.94 -12.71
CA GLY A 669 -24.86 44.39 -13.95
C GLY A 669 -23.97 45.32 -14.79
N LYS A 670 -24.27 45.42 -16.08
CA LYS A 670 -23.45 46.12 -17.10
C LYS A 670 -23.37 47.64 -16.88
N ASP A 671 -24.41 48.20 -16.28
CA ASP A 671 -24.52 49.65 -16.05
C ASP A 671 -23.91 50.09 -14.72
N PHE A 672 -23.47 49.15 -13.87
CA PHE A 672 -22.78 49.49 -12.64
C PHE A 672 -21.44 50.18 -12.93
N LYS A 673 -21.11 51.25 -12.19
CA LYS A 673 -19.88 52.04 -12.38
C LYS A 673 -19.11 52.31 -11.09
N GLY A 674 -19.53 51.73 -9.96
CA GLY A 674 -18.99 52.04 -8.63
C GLY A 674 -17.66 51.38 -8.27
N GLY A 675 -17.06 50.60 -9.18
CA GLY A 675 -15.83 49.83 -8.93
C GLY A 675 -16.08 48.56 -8.10
N ILE A 676 -15.13 47.62 -8.15
CA ILE A 676 -15.25 46.30 -7.53
C ILE A 676 -14.06 46.05 -6.59
N SER A 677 -14.35 45.59 -5.37
CA SER A 677 -13.39 44.99 -4.46
C SER A 677 -13.44 43.48 -4.63
N LEU A 678 -12.29 42.83 -4.59
CA LEU A 678 -12.13 41.41 -4.88
C LEU A 678 -11.12 40.79 -3.92
N VAL A 679 -11.43 39.59 -3.46
CA VAL A 679 -10.49 38.66 -2.83
C VAL A 679 -10.82 37.25 -3.32
N ALA A 680 -9.85 36.34 -3.27
CA ALA A 680 -10.03 34.95 -3.61
C ALA A 680 -9.74 34.08 -2.38
N ALA A 681 -10.57 33.07 -2.16
CA ALA A 681 -10.47 32.21 -0.99
C ALA A 681 -10.95 30.81 -1.35
N ASP A 682 -10.28 29.78 -0.84
CA ASP A 682 -10.82 28.41 -0.88
C ASP A 682 -11.83 28.25 0.26
N LEU A 683 -13.11 28.48 -0.03
CA LEU A 683 -14.16 28.51 0.99
C LEU A 683 -14.64 27.10 1.35
N ASP A 684 -14.66 26.19 0.38
CA ASP A 684 -15.22 24.84 0.55
C ASP A 684 -14.18 23.70 0.62
N ASN A 685 -12.90 24.06 0.60
CA ASN A 685 -11.75 23.18 0.72
C ASN A 685 -11.69 22.15 -0.43
N ASP A 686 -12.06 22.57 -1.65
CA ASP A 686 -11.93 21.77 -2.86
C ASP A 686 -10.61 22.03 -3.62
N ASN A 687 -9.71 22.84 -3.04
CA ASN A 687 -8.48 23.34 -3.63
C ASN A 687 -8.73 24.23 -4.86
N LYS A 688 -9.89 24.87 -5.01
CA LYS A 688 -10.14 25.93 -5.99
C LYS A 688 -10.48 27.20 -5.24
N GLN A 689 -10.07 28.36 -5.78
CA GLN A 689 -10.41 29.62 -5.14
C GLN A 689 -11.75 30.14 -5.67
N GLU A 690 -12.69 30.39 -4.76
CA GLU A 690 -13.88 31.17 -5.05
C GLU A 690 -13.53 32.65 -5.17
N LEU A 691 -14.25 33.33 -6.07
CA LEU A 691 -14.16 34.76 -6.22
C LEU A 691 -15.18 35.46 -5.31
N ILE A 692 -14.70 36.25 -4.35
CA ILE A 692 -15.54 37.04 -3.45
C ILE A 692 -15.46 38.51 -3.86
N VAL A 693 -16.60 39.08 -4.25
CA VAL A 693 -16.66 40.42 -4.84
C VAL A 693 -17.68 41.31 -4.16
N ALA A 694 -17.35 42.59 -4.05
CA ALA A 694 -18.20 43.61 -3.45
C ALA A 694 -18.11 44.95 -4.20
N PRO A 695 -19.13 45.81 -4.14
CA PRO A 695 -19.07 47.14 -4.73
C PRO A 695 -18.16 48.07 -3.91
N LYS A 696 -17.29 48.84 -4.58
CA LYS A 696 -16.45 49.88 -3.94
C LYS A 696 -17.20 51.20 -3.70
N SER A 697 -18.36 51.43 -4.33
CA SER A 697 -19.23 52.59 -4.10
C SER A 697 -20.57 52.45 -4.81
N ALA A 698 -21.53 53.35 -4.53
CA ALA A 698 -22.75 53.60 -5.31
C ALA A 698 -23.64 52.37 -5.57
N TYR A 699 -23.60 51.39 -4.66
CA TYR A 699 -24.45 50.20 -4.67
C TYR A 699 -24.71 49.76 -3.24
N VAL A 700 -25.79 49.04 -3.01
CA VAL A 700 -26.06 48.45 -1.69
C VAL A 700 -24.88 47.58 -1.23
N ALA A 701 -24.52 47.62 0.04
CA ALA A 701 -23.52 46.73 0.61
C ALA A 701 -23.93 45.26 0.49
N VAL A 702 -23.33 44.59 -0.48
CA VAL A 702 -23.58 43.19 -0.80
C VAL A 702 -22.26 42.53 -1.20
N VAL A 703 -22.06 41.31 -0.73
CA VAL A 703 -20.95 40.45 -1.12
C VAL A 703 -21.52 39.32 -1.97
N LYS A 704 -20.89 39.05 -3.11
CA LYS A 704 -21.24 37.95 -4.00
C LYS A 704 -20.08 36.98 -4.10
N VAL A 705 -20.39 35.70 -4.09
CA VAL A 705 -19.42 34.60 -4.19
C VAL A 705 -19.64 33.87 -5.50
N TYR A 706 -18.60 33.73 -6.30
CA TYR A 706 -18.62 33.02 -7.57
C TYR A 706 -17.64 31.85 -7.54
N SER A 707 -18.07 30.70 -8.04
CA SER A 707 -17.14 29.62 -8.41
C SER A 707 -16.87 29.63 -9.90
N TYR A 708 -15.65 29.30 -10.30
CA TYR A 708 -15.27 29.12 -11.69
C TYR A 708 -15.47 27.67 -12.13
N ARG A 709 -15.97 27.47 -13.35
CA ARG A 709 -16.16 26.15 -13.97
C ARG A 709 -15.29 26.03 -15.20
N ALA A 710 -14.14 25.38 -15.06
CA ALA A 710 -13.15 25.17 -16.14
C ALA A 710 -13.78 24.62 -17.43
N ASN A 711 -14.54 23.53 -17.34
CA ASN A 711 -15.15 22.85 -18.49
C ASN A 711 -16.07 23.75 -19.32
N THR A 712 -16.77 24.69 -18.67
CA THR A 712 -17.69 25.61 -19.32
C THR A 712 -17.12 27.01 -19.51
N ARG A 713 -15.93 27.28 -18.95
CA ARG A 713 -15.28 28.60 -18.94
C ARG A 713 -16.22 29.71 -18.46
N GLN A 714 -16.89 29.48 -17.32
CA GLN A 714 -17.92 30.37 -16.80
C GLN A 714 -17.85 30.53 -15.28
N PHE A 715 -18.13 31.76 -14.82
CA PHE A 715 -18.38 32.05 -13.41
C PHE A 715 -19.84 31.74 -13.05
N LYS A 716 -20.04 30.99 -11.97
CA LYS A 716 -21.35 30.68 -11.40
C LYS A 716 -21.50 31.40 -10.06
N LEU A 717 -22.55 32.22 -9.93
CA LEU A 717 -22.93 32.76 -8.61
C LEU A 717 -23.35 31.59 -7.71
N ILE A 718 -22.65 31.42 -6.60
CA ILE A 718 -22.96 30.38 -5.62
C ILE A 718 -23.57 30.93 -4.33
N ASP A 719 -23.27 32.18 -3.98
CA ASP A 719 -23.93 32.85 -2.87
C ASP A 719 -23.94 34.38 -3.01
N GLN A 720 -24.88 35.03 -2.31
CA GLN A 720 -24.96 36.47 -2.19
C GLN A 720 -25.49 36.84 -0.80
N ILE A 721 -24.72 37.64 -0.08
CA ILE A 721 -25.07 38.10 1.27
C ILE A 721 -25.14 39.63 1.32
N ARG A 722 -26.11 40.15 2.05
CA ARG A 722 -26.22 41.58 2.33
C ARG A 722 -25.45 41.91 3.61
N VAL A 723 -24.69 43.01 3.57
CA VAL A 723 -23.87 43.48 4.69
C VAL A 723 -24.49 44.80 5.16
N TRP A 724 -24.78 44.90 6.46
CA TRP A 724 -25.49 46.04 7.08
C TRP A 724 -26.88 46.35 6.50
N ASP A 725 -27.39 47.54 6.87
CA ASP A 725 -28.66 48.09 6.40
C ASP A 725 -28.60 48.45 4.90
N THR A 726 -29.77 48.34 4.30
CA THR A 726 -30.16 48.63 2.93
C THR A 726 -29.75 50.01 2.40
N ALA A 727 -29.56 50.99 3.27
CA ALA A 727 -29.19 52.36 2.91
C ALA A 727 -27.68 52.58 2.74
N TYR A 728 -26.83 51.69 3.27
CA TYR A 728 -25.38 51.87 3.17
C TYR A 728 -24.88 51.56 1.76
N ASN A 729 -24.21 52.54 1.14
CA ASN A 729 -23.74 52.47 -0.24
C ASN A 729 -22.33 53.05 -0.45
N GLN A 730 -21.57 53.25 0.63
CA GLN A 730 -20.22 53.83 0.59
C GLN A 730 -19.12 52.83 0.21
N GLY A 731 -19.48 51.56 -0.02
CA GLY A 731 -18.58 50.52 -0.50
C GLY A 731 -17.91 49.68 0.59
N LEU A 732 -17.37 48.53 0.16
CA LEU A 732 -16.81 47.48 1.03
C LEU A 732 -15.35 47.16 0.68
N ASN A 733 -14.56 46.90 1.73
CA ASN A 733 -13.24 46.25 1.66
C ASN A 733 -13.36 44.78 2.07
N LEU A 734 -12.53 43.92 1.47
CA LEU A 734 -12.53 42.47 1.68
C LEU A 734 -11.11 41.99 2.01
N ALA A 735 -11.02 41.00 2.90
CA ALA A 735 -9.85 40.15 3.09
C ALA A 735 -10.33 38.72 3.38
N SER A 736 -9.50 37.72 3.09
CA SER A 736 -9.75 36.33 3.49
C SER A 736 -8.52 35.73 4.13
N GLY A 737 -8.73 34.68 4.91
CA GLY A 737 -7.66 34.00 5.63
C GLY A 737 -8.16 32.93 6.58
N ASN A 738 -7.28 32.04 7.03
CA ASN A 738 -7.62 30.99 7.98
C ASN A 738 -7.58 31.51 9.44
N PHE A 739 -8.68 32.12 9.88
CA PHE A 739 -8.74 32.81 11.17
C PHE A 739 -8.88 31.84 12.36
N ASP A 740 -9.37 30.62 12.13
CA ASP A 740 -9.77 29.68 13.19
C ASP A 740 -9.02 28.33 13.18
N ASN A 741 -8.05 28.16 12.28
CA ASN A 741 -7.28 26.94 12.04
C ASN A 741 -8.12 25.73 11.61
N LYS A 742 -9.28 25.96 10.98
CA LYS A 742 -10.07 24.90 10.37
C LYS A 742 -9.88 24.89 8.86
N LYS A 743 -10.57 23.95 8.21
CA LYS A 743 -10.60 23.84 6.76
C LYS A 743 -11.60 24.84 6.21
N GLY A 744 -11.20 25.52 5.13
CA GLY A 744 -11.93 26.64 4.53
C GLY A 744 -11.51 27.98 5.14
N GLU A 745 -11.33 28.99 4.30
CA GLU A 745 -10.98 30.35 4.73
C GLU A 745 -12.21 31.16 5.17
N GLU A 746 -12.00 32.06 6.13
CA GLU A 746 -12.99 33.07 6.51
C GLU A 746 -12.88 34.33 5.67
N VAL A 747 -13.98 35.08 5.54
CA VAL A 747 -14.04 36.35 4.80
C VAL A 747 -14.31 37.49 5.77
N ALA A 748 -13.35 38.41 5.90
CA ALA A 748 -13.51 39.67 6.61
C ALA A 748 -14.04 40.77 5.69
N VAL A 749 -15.06 41.49 6.15
CA VAL A 749 -15.72 42.57 5.43
C VAL A 749 -15.71 43.83 6.28
N SER A 750 -15.33 44.95 5.69
CA SER A 750 -15.37 46.26 6.34
C SER A 750 -15.75 47.37 5.37
N ALA A 751 -15.91 48.58 5.91
CA ALA A 751 -16.42 49.74 5.18
C ALA A 751 -15.27 50.59 4.65
N ILE A 752 -15.41 51.10 3.43
CA ILE A 752 -14.48 52.09 2.87
C ILE A 752 -14.65 53.46 3.56
N ALA A 753 -15.88 53.80 3.99
CA ALA A 753 -16.18 55.05 4.69
C ALA A 753 -17.42 54.92 5.59
N GLU A 754 -17.60 55.89 6.48
CA GLU A 754 -18.72 56.16 7.39
C GLU A 754 -19.02 55.08 8.45
N ASN A 755 -18.34 53.93 8.39
CA ASN A 755 -18.51 52.83 9.33
C ASN A 755 -17.15 52.20 9.70
N LYS A 756 -17.05 51.71 10.94
CA LYS A 756 -15.85 51.05 11.52
C LYS A 756 -16.13 49.63 12.01
N GLU A 757 -17.34 49.14 11.81
CA GLU A 757 -17.67 47.75 12.10
C GLU A 757 -16.95 46.82 11.11
N VAL A 758 -16.42 45.72 11.62
CA VAL A 758 -15.84 44.64 10.86
C VAL A 758 -16.68 43.39 11.08
N LEU A 759 -17.02 42.71 9.99
CA LEU A 759 -17.81 41.48 10.00
C LEU A 759 -16.95 40.35 9.46
N ILE A 760 -16.98 39.21 10.12
CA ILE A 760 -16.29 38.00 9.68
C ILE A 760 -17.34 36.96 9.33
N TYR A 761 -17.24 36.39 8.13
CA TYR A 761 -18.12 35.37 7.60
C TYR A 761 -17.38 34.05 7.46
N GLN A 762 -18.08 32.96 7.75
CA GLN A 762 -17.58 31.61 7.57
C GLN A 762 -18.46 30.87 6.56
N TRP A 763 -17.84 30.08 5.68
CA TRP A 763 -18.57 29.24 4.76
C TRP A 763 -19.22 28.07 5.49
N LEU A 764 -20.48 27.77 5.15
CA LEU A 764 -21.20 26.60 5.64
C LEU A 764 -21.34 25.58 4.51
N PRO A 765 -20.45 24.57 4.38
CA PRO A 765 -20.39 23.70 3.21
C PRO A 765 -21.72 23.01 2.88
N LYS A 766 -22.44 22.53 3.90
CA LYS A 766 -23.74 21.86 3.73
C LYS A 766 -24.83 22.77 3.17
N LYS A 767 -24.78 24.05 3.50
CA LYS A 767 -25.76 25.05 3.06
C LYS A 767 -25.29 25.82 1.82
N ARG A 768 -24.01 25.71 1.46
CA ARG A 768 -23.34 26.45 0.39
C ARG A 768 -23.57 27.96 0.49
N THR A 769 -23.35 28.51 1.68
CA THR A 769 -23.55 29.94 1.96
C THR A 769 -22.57 30.46 2.99
N LEU A 770 -22.20 31.74 2.86
CA LEU A 770 -21.49 32.51 3.86
C LEU A 770 -22.46 32.89 5.00
N ALA A 771 -22.14 32.45 6.21
CA ALA A 771 -22.86 32.86 7.41
C ALA A 771 -22.02 33.85 8.21
N LYS A 772 -22.66 34.94 8.69
CA LYS A 772 -21.99 35.88 9.60
C LYS A 772 -21.58 35.12 10.86
N TRP A 773 -20.29 35.08 11.13
CA TRP A 773 -19.72 34.39 12.26
C TRP A 773 -19.45 35.34 13.44
N MET A 774 -18.88 36.52 13.16
CA MET A 774 -18.53 37.51 14.18
C MET A 774 -18.72 38.94 13.69
N ASN A 775 -18.84 39.89 14.61
CA ASN A 775 -18.77 41.32 14.34
C ASN A 775 -18.22 42.11 15.53
N PHE A 776 -17.50 43.19 15.25
CA PHE A 776 -16.95 44.09 16.27
C PHE A 776 -16.67 45.49 15.69
N THR A 777 -16.60 46.49 16.56
CA THR A 777 -16.26 47.87 16.17
C THR A 777 -14.76 48.12 16.36
N SER A 778 -14.05 48.35 15.26
CA SER A 778 -12.63 48.73 15.27
C SER A 778 -12.42 50.20 15.64
N PHE A 779 -11.21 50.55 16.08
CA PHE A 779 -10.80 51.93 16.41
C PHE A 779 -11.82 52.68 17.29
N SER A 780 -12.33 52.02 18.32
CA SER A 780 -13.39 52.58 19.18
C SER A 780 -12.97 53.88 19.87
N ASN A 781 -11.66 54.12 20.02
CA ASN A 781 -11.10 55.32 20.64
C ASN A 781 -10.73 56.45 19.67
N ASP A 782 -10.76 56.22 18.35
CA ASP A 782 -10.37 57.20 17.33
C ASP A 782 -11.61 57.57 16.51
N GLN A 783 -12.27 58.68 16.86
CA GLN A 783 -13.55 59.08 16.25
C GLN A 783 -13.39 59.67 14.84
N GLU A 784 -12.19 60.14 14.52
CA GLU A 784 -11.81 60.73 13.25
C GLU A 784 -11.61 59.70 12.13
N ILE A 785 -11.33 58.44 12.47
CA ILE A 785 -11.08 57.37 11.50
C ILE A 785 -12.36 57.09 10.73
N ASN A 786 -12.21 57.08 9.40
CA ASN A 786 -13.29 56.92 8.46
C ASN A 786 -13.02 55.72 7.54
N GLY A 787 -13.66 54.57 7.83
CA GLY A 787 -13.43 53.31 7.14
C GLY A 787 -12.23 52.50 7.66
N VAL A 788 -12.13 51.26 7.21
CA VAL A 788 -11.15 50.27 7.67
C VAL A 788 -10.53 49.54 6.48
N SER A 789 -9.20 49.45 6.42
CA SER A 789 -8.47 48.60 5.48
C SER A 789 -8.14 47.26 6.13
N LEU A 790 -8.14 46.16 5.37
CA LEU A 790 -8.03 44.80 5.88
C LEU A 790 -6.86 44.04 5.24
N ALA A 791 -6.17 43.22 6.03
CA ALA A 791 -5.32 42.14 5.56
C ALA A 791 -5.30 41.01 6.62
N MET A 792 -5.08 39.77 6.19
CA MET A 792 -4.95 38.61 7.08
C MET A 792 -3.65 37.88 6.80
N GLY A 793 -3.07 37.27 7.84
CA GLY A 793 -1.86 36.46 7.72
C GLY A 793 -1.31 36.02 9.09
N ASP A 794 -0.42 35.02 9.11
CA ASP A 794 0.12 34.42 10.34
C ASP A 794 1.26 35.25 10.93
N LEU A 795 0.88 36.29 11.68
CA LEU A 795 1.81 37.25 12.27
C LEU A 795 2.58 36.69 13.47
N ASN A 796 2.10 35.58 14.04
CA ASN A 796 2.62 35.05 15.29
C ASN A 796 3.24 33.63 15.20
N ASP A 797 3.10 32.98 14.04
CA ASP A 797 3.57 31.62 13.72
C ASP A 797 2.96 30.57 14.66
N ASP A 798 1.63 30.61 14.79
CA ASP A 798 0.89 29.55 15.47
C ASP A 798 -0.05 28.75 14.54
N GLY A 799 0.04 29.02 13.24
CA GLY A 799 -0.76 28.38 12.22
C GLY A 799 -2.19 28.92 12.13
N THR A 800 -2.51 30.01 12.83
CA THR A 800 -3.75 30.77 12.66
C THR A 800 -3.42 32.14 12.10
N GLU A 801 -4.23 32.64 11.18
CA GLU A 801 -4.02 33.97 10.63
C GLU A 801 -4.64 35.04 11.53
N GLU A 802 -3.90 36.12 11.76
CA GLU A 802 -4.38 37.31 12.44
C GLU A 802 -5.01 38.29 11.46
N LEU A 803 -5.99 39.06 11.96
CA LEU A 803 -6.63 40.12 11.22
C LEU A 803 -5.96 41.47 11.53
N ALA A 804 -5.27 42.03 10.55
CA ALA A 804 -4.67 43.36 10.61
C ALA A 804 -5.61 44.43 10.04
N LEU A 805 -5.90 45.46 10.83
CA LEU A 805 -6.80 46.56 10.48
C LEU A 805 -6.04 47.88 10.40
N GLY A 806 -6.17 48.57 9.27
CA GLY A 806 -5.64 49.93 9.10
C GLY A 806 -6.73 50.98 9.03
N ALA A 807 -6.37 52.22 9.40
CA ALA A 807 -7.23 53.38 9.20
C ALA A 807 -7.34 53.67 7.69
N GLN A 808 -8.51 53.42 7.08
CA GLN A 808 -8.70 53.64 5.64
C GLN A 808 -8.62 55.13 5.28
N ASN A 809 -9.30 56.00 6.00
CA ASN A 809 -9.19 57.45 5.83
C ASN A 809 -9.07 58.12 7.21
N ASN A 810 -8.43 59.29 7.25
CA ASN A 810 -8.36 60.15 8.43
C ASN A 810 -7.83 59.44 9.69
N GLY A 811 -6.62 58.91 9.60
CA GLY A 811 -5.99 58.26 10.73
C GLY A 811 -4.65 57.65 10.41
N ARG A 812 -4.10 57.01 11.43
CA ARG A 812 -2.81 56.32 11.35
C ARG A 812 -2.71 55.12 12.27
N THR A 813 -3.83 54.63 12.79
CA THR A 813 -3.86 53.52 13.74
C THR A 813 -3.89 52.20 12.99
N LEU A 814 -3.03 51.26 13.41
CA LEU A 814 -3.05 49.84 13.08
C LEU A 814 -3.54 49.08 14.32
N GLU A 815 -4.51 48.19 14.15
CA GLU A 815 -4.98 47.25 15.16
C GLU A 815 -4.80 45.82 14.65
N ILE A 816 -4.44 44.88 15.54
CA ILE A 816 -4.27 43.46 15.20
C ILE A 816 -5.18 42.64 16.10
N TYR A 817 -5.99 41.79 15.49
CA TYR A 817 -6.98 40.96 16.13
C TYR A 817 -6.69 39.48 15.93
N LYS A 818 -6.93 38.70 16.98
CA LYS A 818 -6.76 37.24 16.99
C LYS A 818 -8.04 36.53 17.39
N TYR A 819 -8.32 35.38 16.79
CA TYR A 819 -9.43 34.53 17.22
C TYR A 819 -9.14 33.89 18.59
N GLN A 820 -10.15 33.87 19.44
CA GLN A 820 -10.13 33.12 20.69
C GLN A 820 -11.21 32.03 20.65
N THR A 821 -10.81 30.78 20.81
CA THR A 821 -11.74 29.64 20.80
C THR A 821 -12.89 29.85 21.79
N GLY A 822 -14.12 29.72 21.29
CA GLY A 822 -15.34 29.86 22.10
C GLY A 822 -15.77 31.31 22.40
N LYS A 823 -15.08 32.32 21.87
CA LYS A 823 -15.50 33.72 21.94
C LYS A 823 -16.29 34.12 20.70
N THR A 824 -17.19 35.09 20.87
CA THR A 824 -18.03 35.67 19.80
C THR A 824 -17.44 36.95 19.21
N GLN A 825 -16.33 37.44 19.77
CA GLN A 825 -15.54 38.56 19.27
C GLN A 825 -14.06 38.21 19.34
N PRO A 826 -13.23 38.70 18.39
CA PRO A 826 -11.80 38.50 18.44
C PRO A 826 -11.14 39.38 19.51
N GLU A 827 -9.96 38.95 19.98
CA GLU A 827 -9.14 39.69 20.93
C GLU A 827 -8.28 40.72 20.20
N LEU A 828 -8.32 41.98 20.63
CA LEU A 828 -7.33 42.98 20.22
C LEU A 828 -5.98 42.65 20.89
N ILE A 829 -5.04 42.12 20.13
CA ILE A 829 -3.74 41.72 20.65
C ILE A 829 -2.70 42.84 20.55
N ASN A 830 -2.83 43.73 19.55
CA ASN A 830 -1.92 44.84 19.39
C ASN A 830 -2.57 46.08 18.79
N ARG A 831 -2.05 47.25 19.15
CA ARG A 831 -2.46 48.54 18.60
C ARG A 831 -1.26 49.46 18.49
N ARG A 832 -1.10 50.12 17.33
CA ARG A 832 0.03 51.03 17.08
C ARG A 832 -0.33 52.13 16.10
N ALA A 833 0.08 53.35 16.40
CA ALA A 833 0.15 54.40 15.39
C ALA A 833 1.32 54.12 14.42
N VAL A 834 1.02 54.04 13.13
CA VAL A 834 1.99 54.00 12.04
C VAL A 834 2.28 55.41 11.54
N PHE A 835 3.45 55.61 10.94
CA PHE A 835 3.94 56.95 10.56
C PHE A 835 4.08 57.94 11.74
N GLY A 836 4.55 59.16 11.45
CA GLY A 836 4.79 60.21 12.45
C GLY A 836 3.49 60.81 13.01
N ASN A 837 3.59 61.61 14.08
CA ASN A 837 2.44 62.23 14.74
C ASN A 837 1.66 63.21 13.83
N ASP A 838 2.33 63.75 12.81
CA ASP A 838 1.74 64.72 11.89
C ASP A 838 0.98 64.05 10.73
N TYR A 839 0.94 62.72 10.68
CA TYR A 839 0.25 61.96 9.63
C TYR A 839 -1.16 61.59 10.04
N GLN A 840 -2.15 61.96 9.20
CA GLN A 840 -3.56 61.59 9.39
C GLN A 840 -4.21 61.11 8.09
N GLY A 841 -3.40 60.63 7.14
CA GLY A 841 -3.82 60.43 5.76
C GLY A 841 -4.52 59.10 5.45
N GLY A 842 -4.62 58.15 6.39
CA GLY A 842 -5.03 56.77 6.11
C GLY A 842 -3.92 55.93 5.45
N PHE A 843 -4.04 54.62 5.37
CA PHE A 843 -3.01 53.78 4.73
C PHE A 843 -3.57 52.45 4.24
N ASP A 844 -2.95 51.88 3.21
CA ASP A 844 -3.15 50.48 2.83
C ASP A 844 -2.10 49.60 3.51
N LEU A 845 -2.42 48.31 3.66
CA LEU A 845 -1.54 47.31 4.23
C LEU A 845 -1.59 46.02 3.42
N ALA A 846 -0.50 45.26 3.48
CA ALA A 846 -0.42 43.87 3.07
C ALA A 846 0.28 43.08 4.18
N VAL A 847 -0.06 41.80 4.30
CA VAL A 847 0.62 40.84 5.19
C VAL A 847 1.27 39.78 4.32
N GLY A 848 2.49 39.39 4.67
CA GLY A 848 3.22 38.38 3.92
C GLY A 848 4.57 38.08 4.54
N ASN A 849 5.13 36.94 4.18
CA ASN A 849 6.41 36.50 4.70
C ASN A 849 7.58 37.13 3.91
N LEU A 850 8.30 38.08 4.49
CA LEU A 850 9.40 38.79 3.80
C LEU A 850 10.79 38.21 4.13
N ASN A 851 10.85 37.18 4.97
CA ASN A 851 12.11 36.57 5.38
C ASN A 851 11.99 35.05 5.63
N GLN A 852 13.08 34.38 6.02
CA GLN A 852 13.04 32.94 6.30
C GLN A 852 12.32 32.57 7.62
N ASN A 853 11.80 33.55 8.36
CA ASN A 853 11.01 33.27 9.55
C ASN A 853 9.55 33.03 9.13
N PRO A 854 8.90 31.97 9.61
CA PRO A 854 7.50 31.71 9.28
C PRO A 854 6.50 32.78 9.78
N ARG A 855 6.92 33.67 10.69
CA ARG A 855 6.12 34.83 11.10
C ARG A 855 6.08 35.89 10.02
N GLU A 856 4.89 36.17 9.53
CA GLU A 856 4.65 37.16 8.50
C GLU A 856 4.79 38.60 9.02
N GLU A 857 5.15 39.50 8.10
CA GLU A 857 5.29 40.92 8.35
C GLU A 857 4.10 41.72 7.79
N ILE A 858 3.86 42.88 8.40
CA ILE A 858 2.90 43.86 7.90
C ILE A 858 3.66 44.94 7.14
N VAL A 859 3.32 45.13 5.89
CA VAL A 859 3.83 46.22 5.04
C VAL A 859 2.74 47.28 4.92
N VAL A 860 3.05 48.53 5.27
CA VAL A 860 2.07 49.64 5.20
C VAL A 860 2.54 50.78 4.29
N ILE A 861 1.59 51.36 3.55
CA ILE A 861 1.81 52.46 2.59
C ILE A 861 0.79 53.61 2.78
N PRO A 862 1.22 54.88 2.84
CA PRO A 862 0.34 56.03 3.10
C PRO A 862 -0.45 56.46 1.84
N HIS A 863 -1.73 56.81 1.98
CA HIS A 863 -2.55 57.30 0.86
C HIS A 863 -2.21 58.73 0.40
N THR A 864 -2.02 59.68 1.33
CA THR A 864 -1.84 61.10 1.01
C THR A 864 -0.44 61.65 1.33
N PRO A 865 0.11 62.55 0.49
CA PRO A 865 1.38 63.20 0.76
C PRO A 865 1.22 64.33 1.80
N GLN A 866 1.36 64.00 3.07
CA GLN A 866 1.74 64.94 4.14
C GLN A 866 3.26 64.83 4.38
N THR A 867 3.89 65.55 5.31
CA THR A 867 5.37 65.59 5.53
C THR A 867 6.10 64.21 5.67
N ALA A 868 5.35 63.11 5.70
CA ALA A 868 5.79 61.71 5.65
C ALA A 868 5.70 61.02 4.26
N SER A 869 5.42 61.74 3.16
CA SER A 869 5.18 61.23 1.81
C SER A 869 6.20 60.20 1.30
N GLY A 870 5.70 59.14 0.67
CA GLY A 870 6.48 58.18 -0.11
C GLY A 870 7.30 57.15 0.68
N LYS A 871 6.90 56.81 1.92
CA LYS A 871 7.56 55.77 2.74
C LYS A 871 6.77 54.48 2.79
N ILE A 872 7.46 53.35 2.66
CA ILE A 872 6.99 52.03 3.08
C ILE A 872 7.52 51.76 4.49
N LEU A 873 6.70 51.20 5.37
CA LEU A 873 7.15 50.65 6.65
C LEU A 873 6.90 49.14 6.68
N VAL A 874 7.87 48.40 7.21
CA VAL A 874 7.73 46.97 7.51
C VAL A 874 7.67 46.82 9.02
N LEU A 875 6.62 46.17 9.49
CA LEU A 875 6.33 45.96 10.89
C LEU A 875 6.32 44.46 11.18
N LYS A 876 6.91 44.07 12.31
CA LYS A 876 6.93 42.68 12.76
C LYS A 876 6.42 42.56 14.19
N LEU A 877 5.57 41.57 14.41
CA LEU A 877 5.11 41.21 15.74
C LEU A 877 6.22 40.43 16.46
N LYS A 878 6.86 41.04 17.46
CA LYS A 878 7.93 40.37 18.23
C LYS A 878 7.33 39.31 19.16
N ASN A 879 6.21 39.67 19.78
CA ASN A 879 5.31 38.82 20.55
C ASN A 879 3.92 39.46 20.52
N ILE A 880 2.92 38.75 21.05
CA ILE A 880 1.50 39.16 21.03
C ILE A 880 1.31 40.63 21.48
N LYS A 881 2.10 41.13 22.44
CA LYS A 881 1.94 42.49 23.00
C LYS A 881 2.82 43.57 22.36
N GLN A 882 3.77 43.22 21.50
CA GLN A 882 4.72 44.19 20.95
C GLN A 882 4.91 44.02 19.44
N ILE A 883 4.47 45.04 18.69
CA ILE A 883 4.81 45.23 17.29
C ILE A 883 5.96 46.24 17.14
N ASN A 884 6.95 45.94 16.32
CA ASN A 884 8.11 46.81 16.05
C ASN A 884 8.18 47.19 14.57
N LYS A 885 8.57 48.44 14.29
CA LYS A 885 9.03 48.81 12.96
C LYS A 885 10.43 48.22 12.77
N ILE A 886 10.58 47.31 11.82
CA ILE A 886 11.85 46.62 11.56
C ILE A 886 12.58 47.23 10.37
N ALA A 887 11.87 47.67 9.33
CA ALA A 887 12.47 48.35 8.19
C ALA A 887 11.61 49.51 7.66
N PHE A 888 12.23 50.39 6.87
CA PHE A 888 11.51 51.38 6.08
C PHE A 888 12.29 51.73 4.81
N LYS A 889 11.58 52.16 3.77
CA LYS A 889 12.20 52.69 2.54
C LYS A 889 11.41 53.87 2.02
N ARG A 890 12.09 54.77 1.29
CA ARG A 890 11.46 55.75 0.41
C ARG A 890 11.71 55.35 -1.04
N PRO A 891 10.85 54.53 -1.64
CA PRO A 891 11.16 53.93 -2.93
C PRO A 891 11.37 54.97 -4.01
N PHE A 892 10.68 56.10 -3.94
CA PHE A 892 10.64 57.09 -5.02
C PHE A 892 11.05 58.51 -4.59
N GLY A 893 11.70 58.64 -3.43
CA GLY A 893 12.10 59.92 -2.84
C GLY A 893 11.08 60.50 -1.84
N LYS A 894 11.40 61.66 -1.27
CA LYS A 894 10.60 62.29 -0.18
C LYS A 894 9.29 62.95 -0.64
N ASN A 895 9.21 63.36 -1.90
CA ASN A 895 8.07 64.14 -2.43
C ASN A 895 7.14 63.29 -3.29
N ALA A 896 7.36 61.99 -3.29
CA ALA A 896 6.70 61.08 -4.17
C ALA A 896 5.24 60.91 -3.68
N SER A 897 4.26 61.12 -4.57
CA SER A 897 2.82 60.99 -4.30
C SER A 897 2.28 59.65 -4.82
N SER A 898 1.50 58.96 -3.96
CA SER A 898 0.75 57.71 -4.16
C SER A 898 1.45 56.57 -4.93
N PHE A 899 1.57 55.41 -4.27
CA PHE A 899 2.18 54.19 -4.81
C PHE A 899 1.30 53.00 -4.48
N ASN A 900 1.34 51.98 -5.33
CA ASN A 900 0.72 50.70 -5.08
C ASN A 900 1.76 49.68 -4.56
N LEU A 901 1.26 48.67 -3.88
CA LEU A 901 2.03 47.61 -3.22
C LEU A 901 1.50 46.25 -3.64
N ALA A 902 2.42 45.33 -3.93
CA ALA A 902 2.18 43.89 -4.06
C ALA A 902 3.31 43.13 -3.36
N LEU A 903 3.01 41.90 -2.92
CA LEU A 903 3.97 40.97 -2.33
C LEU A 903 3.99 39.69 -3.16
N ALA A 904 5.16 39.21 -3.55
CA ALA A 904 5.32 38.02 -4.38
C ALA A 904 6.70 37.40 -4.18
N ASP A 905 6.82 36.07 -4.21
CA ASP A 905 8.11 35.37 -4.17
C ASP A 905 8.63 35.21 -5.60
N LEU A 906 9.43 36.18 -6.02
CA LEU A 906 9.95 36.26 -7.38
C LEU A 906 11.19 35.39 -7.58
N ASN A 907 11.92 35.00 -6.52
CA ASN A 907 13.15 34.22 -6.65
C ASN A 907 12.98 32.72 -6.25
N GLY A 908 11.79 32.34 -5.76
CA GLY A 908 11.46 30.97 -5.36
C GLY A 908 12.15 30.53 -4.07
N ASP A 909 12.50 31.48 -3.19
CA ASP A 909 13.19 31.20 -1.92
C ASP A 909 12.25 31.19 -0.70
N TRP A 910 10.93 31.26 -0.93
CA TRP A 910 9.86 31.30 0.06
C TRP A 910 9.77 32.61 0.86
N GLN A 911 10.53 33.63 0.46
CA GLN A 911 10.46 34.99 0.99
C GLN A 911 9.86 35.88 -0.10
N GLN A 912 8.76 36.56 0.23
CA GLN A 912 8.13 37.49 -0.67
C GLN A 912 8.92 38.79 -0.76
N GLU A 913 9.11 39.26 -1.99
CA GLU A 913 9.58 40.60 -2.28
C GLU A 913 8.48 41.65 -2.15
N ILE A 914 8.89 42.85 -1.73
CA ILE A 914 8.06 44.04 -1.74
C ILE A 914 8.15 44.70 -3.11
N ILE A 915 7.07 44.65 -3.89
CA ILE A 915 6.97 45.28 -5.21
C ILE A 915 6.19 46.58 -5.09
N VAL A 916 6.78 47.68 -5.56
CA VAL A 916 6.13 49.00 -5.55
C VAL A 916 6.24 49.75 -6.85
N ALA A 917 5.18 50.49 -7.17
CA ALA A 917 5.11 51.32 -8.37
C ALA A 917 4.34 52.63 -8.12
N ARG A 918 4.65 53.65 -8.91
CA ARG A 918 4.00 54.98 -8.87
C ARG A 918 2.61 54.95 -9.47
N ASN A 919 1.60 55.53 -8.82
CA ASN A 919 0.25 55.65 -9.41
C ASN A 919 0.17 56.77 -10.46
N THR A 920 1.17 57.65 -10.53
CA THR A 920 1.28 58.74 -11.50
C THR A 920 2.74 58.99 -11.91
N GLY A 921 2.97 59.44 -13.14
CA GLY A 921 4.33 59.68 -13.66
C GLY A 921 4.94 58.45 -14.32
N LYS A 922 6.28 58.30 -14.24
CA LYS A 922 7.00 57.21 -14.92
C LYS A 922 6.49 55.83 -14.51
N SER A 923 6.44 54.92 -15.48
CA SER A 923 6.07 53.50 -15.36
C SER A 923 7.14 52.64 -14.68
N GLU A 924 7.68 53.10 -13.55
CA GLU A 924 8.79 52.43 -12.86
C GLU A 924 8.30 51.46 -11.79
N VAL A 925 8.74 50.21 -11.87
CA VAL A 925 8.62 49.20 -10.82
C VAL A 925 9.93 49.15 -10.03
N ARG A 926 9.83 48.98 -8.71
CA ARG A 926 10.96 48.74 -7.80
C ARG A 926 10.64 47.57 -6.90
N ILE A 927 11.58 46.62 -6.83
CA ILE A 927 11.46 45.38 -6.07
C ILE A 927 12.45 45.44 -4.91
N TYR A 928 11.99 45.16 -3.69
CA TYR A 928 12.84 45.16 -2.51
C TYR A 928 12.79 43.81 -1.80
N GLN A 929 13.96 43.34 -1.39
CA GLN A 929 14.13 42.20 -0.51
C GLN A 929 14.47 42.65 0.91
N GLN A 930 14.20 41.78 1.88
CA GLN A 930 14.61 41.95 3.27
C GLN A 930 15.58 40.84 3.72
N PRO A 931 16.80 40.78 3.15
CA PRO A 931 17.78 39.75 3.53
C PRO A 931 18.28 39.91 4.97
N GLU A 932 18.12 41.09 5.57
CA GLU A 932 18.45 41.39 6.97
C GLU A 932 17.26 42.03 7.68
N PRO A 933 16.99 41.73 8.97
CA PRO A 933 15.82 42.21 9.72
C PRO A 933 15.63 43.74 9.70
N ALA A 934 16.69 44.52 9.47
CA ALA A 934 16.66 45.99 9.58
C ALA A 934 16.72 46.75 8.25
N LYS A 935 16.85 46.07 7.10
CA LYS A 935 17.24 46.74 5.85
C LYS A 935 16.46 46.22 4.65
N LEU A 936 15.89 47.16 3.89
CA LEU A 936 15.33 46.90 2.56
C LEU A 936 16.36 47.23 1.48
N THR A 937 16.83 46.18 0.80
CA THR A 937 17.73 46.26 -0.34
C THR A 937 16.92 46.30 -1.63
N LEU A 938 17.28 47.22 -2.53
CA LEU A 938 16.70 47.21 -3.87
C LEU A 938 17.24 45.95 -4.56
N PHE A 939 16.34 45.03 -4.88
CA PHE A 939 16.66 43.83 -5.63
C PHE A 939 16.72 44.19 -7.12
N ASP A 940 15.69 44.89 -7.62
CA ASP A 940 15.65 45.33 -9.01
C ASP A 940 14.75 46.56 -9.26
N SER A 941 14.94 47.20 -10.42
CA SER A 941 14.08 48.28 -10.91
C SER A 941 14.13 48.45 -12.43
N TYR A 942 12.95 48.58 -13.05
CA TYR A 942 12.80 48.75 -14.49
C TYR A 942 11.56 49.56 -14.86
N LEU A 943 11.51 50.03 -16.11
CA LEU A 943 10.35 50.70 -16.69
C LEU A 943 9.48 49.69 -17.46
N VAL A 944 8.19 49.66 -17.14
CA VAL A 944 7.19 48.78 -17.80
C VAL A 944 6.77 49.30 -19.16
N TYR A 945 6.72 50.63 -19.31
CA TYR A 945 6.36 51.34 -20.54
C TYR A 945 7.47 52.31 -20.94
N PRO A 946 7.52 52.78 -22.22
CA PRO A 946 8.52 53.74 -22.68
C PRO A 946 8.66 54.98 -21.78
N GLU A 947 9.85 55.60 -21.77
CA GLU A 947 10.18 56.69 -20.83
C GLU A 947 9.24 57.90 -20.87
N ASP A 948 8.60 58.14 -22.01
CA ASP A 948 7.65 59.23 -22.23
C ASP A 948 6.25 58.93 -21.70
N PHE A 949 5.97 57.70 -21.27
CA PHE A 949 4.72 57.33 -20.61
C PHE A 949 4.67 57.88 -19.19
N THR A 950 3.68 58.74 -18.91
CA THR A 950 3.52 59.42 -17.61
C THR A 950 2.29 58.97 -16.82
N GLY A 951 1.66 57.87 -17.24
CA GLY A 951 0.38 57.43 -16.70
C GLY A 951 0.44 56.68 -15.37
N GLY A 952 1.63 56.34 -14.86
CA GLY A 952 1.81 55.51 -13.67
C GLY A 952 1.36 54.04 -13.84
N LEU A 953 1.45 53.25 -12.78
CA LEU A 953 1.17 51.82 -12.76
C LEU A 953 0.27 51.39 -11.59
N ILE A 954 -0.53 50.36 -11.86
CA ILE A 954 -1.16 49.49 -10.88
C ILE A 954 -0.48 48.12 -10.99
N LEU A 955 -0.19 47.51 -9.83
CA LEU A 955 0.45 46.19 -9.73
C LEU A 955 -0.61 45.13 -9.47
N THR A 956 -0.41 43.94 -10.03
CA THR A 956 -1.19 42.75 -9.69
C THR A 956 -0.90 42.35 -8.25
N LYS A 957 -1.96 42.11 -7.48
CA LYS A 957 -1.91 41.79 -6.06
C LYS A 957 -1.86 40.29 -5.79
#